data_AF-A0A4V1X5L8-F1
#
_entry.id   AF-A0A4V1X5L8-F1
#
_cell.length_a   1.000
_cell.length_b   1.000
_cell.length_c   1.000
_cell.angle_alpha   90.00
_cell.angle_beta   90.00
_cell.angle_gamma   90.00
#
_symmetry.space_group_name_H-M   'P 1'
#
loop_
_entity.id
_entity.type
_entity.pdbx_description
1 polymer ?
#
loop_
_entity_poly.entity_id
_entity_poly.type
_entity_poly.pdbx_seq_one_letter_code
_entity_poly.pdbx_strand_id
1 'polypeptide(L)'
;MSSQTIQQMESARSLALGDGRYYPTIIPGVLPIIGYSEDQSIEIQRWGADFLAEAFASPTWPQEVKQQSAPSVLATLKAYLENVEDKSVIKSAIQAAASVYPLVYKHIVSDPSDAQKWQLMAGIKTNILRRMDTAAPGVRICCVKFLQQVVLVQTPGVADPRRADQNDISLSLVSRDHPLIPYASLEAEGHGLLDRLLDIINGDHSDGLLVTATLNSLGMLIHRRPNAANKILTSVFNFNPLKLANSPMTPKNKVIMKSIERTTRALLVNIMKRNPENPVNGRIQQFLEHMHRKRVEVFDEANRKRPAPSEPTDGLDQAKRQRLVAEPPSRTPSVQPLPPGEVSWRQLYTLNAEGSTANFDVQNFRDPEQLLRIVVPVLQSVNPQKLEQAISAVRARYQTLKQTAASRPTQPSTTAATEDEEEYEPDFEPEDAEQLINKLDGLPSNPFPSQGGPSTTLAPYKLPEAPPLSEQDVQKYGDMTVHRAFGMLSSVDETQKSKVAKGGFNRLAATDYNRDAWVTILSRLATRASAGLDDPQDGIKDEYAVKDSKGSLRISDMVRDGLYQYILYNWKSRIDVAISWLNEEWYNDMILTQTGEEDKDSATTTNGHKHTSIKSSPGNYHRCALRLLDGILPYIEHTDKIIIRFLSEIPQIDKDILSRLKKMAEDPERIDLACSCLHYLYMFRPPVRKLVVDVLAEMWTENERAKPSARKLLVRWRPEVLQQEEGQQRGVSLPTLVKGESGAAGEGLMNKESANGALEVKPVS
;
A
#
# COMPACT_ATOMS: atom_id res chain seq x y z
N MET A 1 35.43 -11.80 23.78
CA MET A 1 34.97 -11.61 25.17
C MET A 1 33.51 -11.19 25.26
N SER A 2 32.96 -10.41 24.31
CA SER A 2 31.57 -9.90 24.37
C SER A 2 30.49 -10.98 24.53
N SER A 3 30.55 -12.08 23.78
CA SER A 3 29.46 -13.09 23.79
C SER A 3 29.26 -13.79 25.14
N GLN A 4 30.33 -14.16 25.84
CA GLN A 4 30.23 -14.77 27.17
C GLN A 4 29.73 -13.77 28.22
N THR A 5 30.17 -12.51 28.14
CA THR A 5 29.71 -11.44 29.03
C THR A 5 28.22 -11.16 28.80
N ILE A 6 27.76 -11.10 27.56
CA ILE A 6 26.33 -10.92 27.22
C ILE A 6 25.50 -12.10 27.75
N GLN A 7 25.95 -13.35 27.61
CA GLN A 7 25.24 -14.51 28.17
C GLN A 7 25.09 -14.44 29.70
N GLN A 8 26.16 -14.05 30.42
CA GLN A 8 26.10 -13.87 31.87
C GLN A 8 25.12 -12.75 32.26
N MET A 9 25.14 -11.64 31.50
CA MET A 9 24.23 -10.52 31.70
C MET A 9 22.78 -10.92 31.42
N GLU A 10 22.51 -11.70 30.37
CA GLU A 10 21.17 -12.21 30.07
C GLU A 10 20.63 -13.13 31.17
N SER A 11 21.50 -13.96 31.76
CA SER A 11 21.13 -14.75 32.95
C SER A 11 20.81 -13.88 34.16
N ALA A 12 21.50 -12.75 34.34
CA ALA A 12 21.19 -11.80 35.42
C ALA A 12 19.87 -11.08 35.15
N ARG A 13 19.61 -10.67 33.90
CA ARG A 13 18.34 -10.05 33.49
C ARG A 13 17.15 -10.99 33.66
N SER A 14 17.26 -12.25 33.30
CA SER A 14 16.19 -13.23 33.49
C SER A 14 15.86 -13.44 34.98
N LEU A 15 16.87 -13.47 35.85
CA LEU A 15 16.68 -13.55 37.30
C LEU A 15 15.98 -12.29 37.85
N ALA A 16 16.39 -11.10 37.41
CA ALA A 16 15.80 -9.84 37.84
C ALA A 16 14.35 -9.64 37.35
N LEU A 17 14.04 -10.07 36.12
CA LEU A 17 12.69 -10.04 35.57
C LEU A 17 11.76 -11.06 36.28
N GLY A 18 12.32 -12.19 36.71
CA GLY A 18 11.57 -13.22 37.46
C GLY A 18 11.17 -12.78 38.87
N ASP A 19 12.06 -12.10 39.60
CA ASP A 19 11.77 -11.56 40.94
C ASP A 19 12.42 -10.19 41.14
N GLY A 20 11.58 -9.18 41.40
CA GLY A 20 12.00 -7.79 41.58
C GLY A 20 12.91 -7.54 42.80
N ARG A 21 13.07 -8.52 43.70
CA ARG A 21 13.99 -8.43 44.84
C ARG A 21 15.46 -8.45 44.44
N TYR A 22 15.80 -8.93 43.25
CA TYR A 22 17.20 -9.02 42.80
C TYR A 22 17.74 -7.72 42.18
N TYR A 23 16.89 -6.79 41.74
CA TYR A 23 17.34 -5.53 41.12
C TYR A 23 18.33 -4.72 41.97
N PRO A 24 18.15 -4.55 43.30
CA PRO A 24 19.08 -3.78 44.13
C PRO A 24 20.51 -4.33 44.16
N THR A 25 20.67 -5.65 43.94
CA THR A 25 21.97 -6.31 43.90
C THR A 25 22.54 -6.35 42.48
N ILE A 26 21.70 -6.61 41.49
CA ILE A 26 22.12 -6.78 40.09
C ILE A 26 22.52 -5.45 39.45
N ILE A 27 21.76 -4.38 39.69
CA ILE A 27 22.03 -3.07 39.07
C ILE A 27 23.43 -2.57 39.42
N PRO A 28 23.87 -2.50 40.70
CA PRO A 28 25.23 -2.09 41.03
C PRO A 28 26.32 -2.97 40.41
N GLY A 29 26.08 -4.28 40.25
CA GLY A 29 27.05 -5.19 39.64
C GLY A 29 27.18 -5.03 38.12
N VAL A 30 26.08 -4.69 37.44
CA VAL A 30 26.02 -4.55 35.98
C VAL A 30 26.44 -3.14 35.54
N LEU A 31 26.18 -2.09 36.33
CA LEU A 31 26.46 -0.70 35.97
C LEU A 31 27.91 -0.42 35.50
N PRO A 32 28.97 -0.95 36.15
CA PRO A 32 30.34 -0.76 35.68
C PRO A 32 30.62 -1.42 34.33
N ILE A 33 29.87 -2.49 34.01
CA ILE A 33 30.02 -3.24 32.76
C ILE A 33 29.30 -2.51 31.63
N ILE A 34 28.13 -1.93 31.87
CA ILE A 34 27.33 -1.22 30.85
C ILE A 34 27.66 0.28 30.77
N GLY A 35 28.60 0.78 31.56
CA GLY A 35 29.04 2.18 31.46
C GLY A 35 29.58 2.48 30.06
N TYR A 36 29.28 3.67 29.53
CA TYR A 36 29.84 4.09 28.25
C TYR A 36 31.38 4.08 28.27
N SER A 37 31.96 3.47 27.24
CA SER A 37 33.39 3.50 26.93
C SER A 37 33.54 3.48 25.40
N GLU A 38 34.50 4.24 24.87
CA GLU A 38 34.74 4.35 23.42
C GLU A 38 35.09 3.00 22.78
N ASP A 39 35.80 2.13 23.49
CA ASP A 39 36.23 0.82 23.02
C ASP A 39 35.18 -0.28 23.21
N GLN A 40 34.00 0.04 23.76
CA GLN A 40 32.98 -0.95 24.07
C GLN A 40 32.11 -1.30 22.87
N SER A 41 31.76 -2.59 22.74
CA SER A 41 30.80 -3.04 21.72
C SER A 41 29.43 -2.38 21.90
N ILE A 42 28.84 -1.96 20.78
CA ILE A 42 27.50 -1.40 20.72
C ILE A 42 26.43 -2.36 21.28
N GLU A 43 26.65 -3.68 21.17
CA GLU A 43 25.76 -4.71 21.70
C GLU A 43 25.59 -4.60 23.22
N ILE A 44 26.68 -4.31 23.94
CA ILE A 44 26.66 -4.16 25.40
C ILE A 44 25.92 -2.89 25.79
N GLN A 45 26.11 -1.81 25.03
CA GLN A 45 25.42 -0.54 25.25
C GLN A 45 23.90 -0.67 25.00
N ARG A 46 23.52 -1.38 23.93
CA ARG A 46 22.11 -1.70 23.62
C ARG A 46 21.48 -2.51 24.73
N TRP A 47 22.11 -3.62 25.09
CA TRP A 47 21.66 -4.47 26.19
C TRP A 47 21.53 -3.67 27.49
N GLY A 48 22.52 -2.83 27.82
CA GLY A 48 22.52 -2.04 29.05
C GLY A 48 21.41 -1.00 29.09
N ALA A 49 21.19 -0.29 27.99
CA ALA A 49 20.10 0.68 27.90
C ALA A 49 18.72 0.00 27.98
N ASP A 50 18.54 -1.15 27.32
CA ASP A 50 17.30 -1.93 27.36
C ASP A 50 17.03 -2.49 28.76
N PHE A 51 18.04 -3.07 29.40
CA PHE A 51 17.94 -3.58 30.77
C PHE A 51 17.54 -2.48 31.76
N LEU A 52 18.15 -1.30 31.67
CA LEU A 52 17.78 -0.16 32.52
C LEU A 52 16.34 0.31 32.26
N ALA A 53 15.91 0.37 31.00
CA ALA A 53 14.54 0.75 30.65
C ALA A 53 13.52 -0.23 31.22
N GLU A 54 13.77 -1.53 31.10
CA GLU A 54 12.91 -2.60 31.62
C GLU A 54 12.89 -2.65 33.15
N ALA A 55 14.06 -2.58 33.79
CA ALA A 55 14.18 -2.64 35.24
C ALA A 55 13.35 -1.54 35.91
N PHE A 56 13.53 -0.29 35.48
CA PHE A 56 12.80 0.83 36.09
C PHE A 56 11.33 0.88 35.67
N ALA A 57 10.94 0.27 34.54
CA ALA A 57 9.54 0.12 34.14
C ALA A 57 8.83 -1.07 34.82
N SER A 58 9.56 -2.04 35.39
CA SER A 58 8.98 -3.29 35.90
C SER A 58 8.02 -3.08 37.07
N PRO A 59 6.77 -3.56 37.02
CA PRO A 59 5.83 -3.44 38.13
C PRO A 59 6.19 -4.37 39.31
N THR A 60 7.03 -5.38 39.11
CA THR A 60 7.41 -6.35 40.16
C THR A 60 8.40 -5.78 41.18
N TRP A 61 9.05 -4.67 40.87
CA TRP A 61 10.03 -4.02 41.74
C TRP A 61 9.38 -2.84 42.50
N PRO A 62 9.28 -2.91 43.86
CA PRO A 62 8.58 -1.90 44.64
C PRO A 62 9.13 -0.48 44.46
N GLN A 63 8.23 0.51 44.42
CA GLN A 63 8.57 1.91 44.11
C GLN A 63 9.55 2.54 45.11
N GLU A 64 9.46 2.21 46.40
CA GLU A 64 10.37 2.71 47.44
C GLU A 64 11.81 2.22 47.23
N VAL A 65 11.97 0.94 46.89
CA VAL A 65 13.29 0.36 46.62
C VAL A 65 13.86 0.90 45.31
N LYS A 66 13.01 1.07 44.28
CA LYS A 66 13.39 1.76 43.03
C LYS A 66 13.90 3.17 43.27
N GLN A 67 13.26 3.92 44.17
CA GLN A 67 13.65 5.28 44.52
C GLN A 67 15.08 5.32 45.07
N GLN A 68 15.49 4.34 45.86
CA GLN A 68 16.86 4.26 46.39
C GLN A 68 17.90 3.96 45.30
N SER A 69 17.57 3.13 44.32
CA SER A 69 18.49 2.76 43.23
C SER A 69 18.52 3.77 42.07
N ALA A 70 17.45 4.55 41.86
CA ALA A 70 17.32 5.49 40.74
C ALA A 70 18.49 6.49 40.56
N PRO A 71 19.06 7.10 41.62
CA PRO A 71 20.20 8.01 41.47
C PRO A 71 21.49 7.35 40.97
N SER A 72 21.63 6.03 41.12
CA SER A 72 22.85 5.30 40.73
C SER A 72 23.04 5.24 39.21
N VAL A 73 21.95 5.26 38.43
CA VAL A 73 21.99 5.05 36.97
C VAL A 73 22.12 6.35 36.16
N LEU A 74 22.01 7.52 36.81
CA LEU A 74 21.98 8.82 36.12
C LEU A 74 23.24 9.12 35.32
N ALA A 75 24.41 8.76 35.84
CA ALA A 75 25.66 8.98 35.13
C ALA A 75 25.70 8.17 33.82
N THR A 76 25.30 6.91 33.87
CA THR A 76 25.23 6.02 32.70
C THR A 76 24.21 6.52 31.68
N LEU A 77 23.00 6.90 32.12
CA LEU A 77 21.97 7.43 31.23
C LEU A 77 22.42 8.73 30.54
N LYS A 78 23.08 9.64 31.28
CA LYS A 78 23.64 10.87 30.72
C LYS A 78 24.72 10.55 29.69
N ALA A 79 25.64 9.64 29.99
CA ALA A 79 26.71 9.25 29.08
C ALA A 79 26.17 8.63 27.77
N TYR A 80 25.15 7.76 27.86
CA TYR A 80 24.47 7.24 26.67
C TYR A 80 23.84 8.33 25.81
N LEU A 81 23.20 9.34 26.43
CA LEU A 81 22.56 10.43 25.70
C LEU A 81 23.55 11.45 25.12
N GLU A 82 24.78 11.53 25.63
CA GLU A 82 25.80 12.46 25.17
C GLU A 82 26.74 11.84 24.14
N ASN A 83 27.11 10.58 24.33
CA ASN A 83 28.24 9.99 23.62
C ASN A 83 27.88 8.83 22.67
N VAL A 84 26.62 8.34 22.69
CA VAL A 84 26.18 7.25 21.81
C VAL A 84 25.24 7.78 20.74
N GLU A 85 25.52 7.44 19.47
CA GLU A 85 24.71 7.85 18.31
C GLU A 85 23.62 6.84 17.94
N ASP A 86 23.75 5.59 18.41
CA ASP A 86 22.84 4.52 18.08
C ASP A 86 21.40 4.78 18.56
N LYS A 87 20.45 4.66 17.63
CA LYS A 87 19.06 5.04 17.87
C LYS A 87 18.36 4.14 18.89
N SER A 88 18.71 2.85 19.00
CA SER A 88 18.05 1.99 20.00
C SER A 88 18.55 2.31 21.40
N VAL A 89 19.86 2.50 21.58
CA VAL A 89 20.43 2.97 22.87
C VAL A 89 19.78 4.27 23.32
N ILE A 90 19.67 5.27 22.42
CA ILE A 90 19.04 6.56 22.75
C ILE A 90 17.57 6.38 23.15
N LYS A 91 16.78 5.59 22.39
CA LYS A 91 15.36 5.33 22.72
C LYS A 91 15.22 4.72 24.11
N SER A 92 15.98 3.68 24.41
CA SER A 92 15.91 2.95 25.69
C SER A 92 16.41 3.81 26.85
N ALA A 93 17.48 4.60 26.64
CA ALA A 93 17.95 5.57 27.63
C ALA A 93 16.89 6.64 27.96
N ILE A 94 16.15 7.14 26.95
CA ILE A 94 15.04 8.08 27.17
C ILE A 94 13.88 7.41 27.93
N GLN A 95 13.53 6.17 27.59
CA GLN A 95 12.49 5.42 28.29
C GLN A 95 12.87 5.14 29.75
N ALA A 96 14.12 4.76 30.01
CA ALA A 96 14.66 4.63 31.36
C ALA A 96 14.61 5.96 32.11
N ALA A 97 15.03 7.06 31.49
CA ALA A 97 14.96 8.40 32.07
C ALA A 97 13.53 8.81 32.42
N ALA A 98 12.53 8.40 31.61
CA ALA A 98 11.12 8.70 31.89
C ALA A 98 10.62 8.01 33.16
N SER A 99 11.03 6.76 33.40
CA SER A 99 10.71 6.01 34.62
C SER A 99 11.49 6.51 35.84
N VAL A 100 12.73 6.96 35.63
CA VAL A 100 13.65 7.40 36.70
C VAL A 100 13.36 8.84 37.15
N TYR A 101 12.87 9.73 36.27
CA TYR A 101 12.63 11.14 36.58
C TYR A 101 11.75 11.36 37.83
N PRO A 102 10.56 10.74 37.97
CA PRO A 102 9.74 10.90 39.17
C PRO A 102 10.43 10.40 40.44
N LEU A 103 11.20 9.31 40.34
CA LEU A 103 11.90 8.70 41.46
C LEU A 103 13.03 9.59 41.97
N VAL A 104 13.84 10.14 41.06
CA VAL A 104 14.92 11.07 41.39
C VAL A 104 14.35 12.35 41.96
N TYR A 105 13.27 12.88 41.37
CA TYR A 105 12.59 14.04 41.94
C TYR A 105 12.21 13.79 43.41
N LYS A 106 11.50 12.69 43.70
CA LYS A 106 11.11 12.32 45.08
C LYS A 106 12.31 12.12 46.01
N HIS A 107 13.41 11.56 45.52
CA HIS A 107 14.66 11.44 46.27
C HIS A 107 15.23 12.81 46.66
N ILE A 108 15.29 13.77 45.74
CA ILE A 108 15.79 15.14 46.02
C ILE A 108 14.86 15.89 46.97
N VAL A 109 13.55 15.64 46.95
CA VAL A 109 12.62 16.19 47.96
C VAL A 109 12.97 15.70 49.36
N SER A 110 13.33 14.42 49.49
CA SER A 110 13.69 13.80 50.78
C SER A 110 15.11 14.15 51.23
N ASP A 111 16.04 14.33 50.29
CA ASP A 111 17.43 14.70 50.55
C ASP A 111 17.83 15.98 49.78
N PRO A 112 17.60 17.17 50.36
CA PRO A 112 17.90 18.44 49.74
C PRO A 112 19.40 18.76 49.62
N SER A 113 20.30 17.86 50.06
CA SER A 113 21.75 18.08 50.02
C SER A 113 22.39 17.58 48.72
N ASP A 114 21.74 16.67 47.99
CA ASP A 114 22.28 16.04 46.79
C ASP A 114 22.07 16.88 45.51
N ALA A 115 22.78 18.02 45.44
CA ALA A 115 22.74 18.90 44.28
C ALA A 115 23.28 18.22 43.00
N GLN A 116 24.22 17.28 43.13
CA GLN A 116 24.90 16.65 42.02
C GLN A 116 23.95 15.75 41.21
N LYS A 117 23.14 14.93 41.88
CA LYS A 117 22.16 14.07 41.19
C LYS A 117 21.06 14.87 40.50
N TRP A 118 20.63 15.98 41.12
CA TRP A 118 19.67 16.89 40.49
C TRP A 118 20.25 17.54 39.22
N GLN A 119 21.51 17.98 39.24
CA GLN A 119 22.20 18.51 38.07
C GLN A 119 22.35 17.49 36.94
N LEU A 120 22.68 16.23 37.26
CA LEU A 120 22.71 15.15 36.26
C LEU A 120 21.35 14.96 35.59
N MET A 121 20.27 14.95 36.38
CA MET A 121 18.92 14.84 35.84
C MET A 121 18.53 16.04 34.98
N ALA A 122 18.90 17.26 35.38
CA ALA A 122 18.68 18.47 34.58
C ALA A 122 19.42 18.42 33.23
N GLY A 123 20.65 17.88 33.21
CA GLY A 123 21.41 17.63 31.99
C GLY A 123 20.72 16.62 31.05
N ILE A 124 20.25 15.49 31.60
CA ILE A 124 19.45 14.49 30.87
C ILE A 124 18.20 15.14 30.27
N LYS A 125 17.41 15.85 31.08
CA LYS A 125 16.19 16.54 30.63
C LYS A 125 16.49 17.49 29.47
N THR A 126 17.53 18.32 29.59
CA THR A 126 17.91 19.28 28.54
C THR A 126 18.31 18.58 27.24
N ASN A 127 19.06 17.47 27.32
CA ASN A 127 19.45 16.67 26.15
C ASN A 127 18.21 16.10 25.43
N ILE A 128 17.28 15.50 26.18
CA ILE A 128 16.04 14.92 25.63
C ILE A 128 15.16 16.00 24.97
N LEU A 129 15.06 17.18 25.60
CA LEU A 129 14.29 18.31 25.07
C LEU A 129 14.85 18.86 23.77
N ARG A 130 16.17 18.83 23.55
CA ARG A 130 16.78 19.21 22.27
C ARG A 130 16.47 18.19 21.17
N ARG A 131 16.51 16.89 21.51
CA ARG A 131 16.24 15.79 20.56
C ARG A 131 14.80 15.75 20.08
N MET A 132 13.85 16.29 20.85
CA MET A 132 12.43 16.30 20.47
C MET A 132 12.16 17.07 19.16
N ASP A 133 12.97 18.07 18.81
CA ASP A 133 12.77 18.86 17.58
C ASP A 133 13.49 18.27 16.37
N THR A 134 14.66 17.66 16.58
CA THR A 134 15.60 17.32 15.50
C THR A 134 15.76 15.82 15.23
N ALA A 135 15.38 14.95 16.19
CA ALA A 135 15.63 13.52 16.07
C ALA A 135 14.63 12.80 15.14
N ALA A 136 14.93 11.55 14.79
CA ALA A 136 14.01 10.71 14.04
C ALA A 136 12.70 10.44 14.81
N PRO A 137 11.56 10.17 14.12
CA PRO A 137 10.25 9.99 14.76
C PRO A 137 10.24 9.01 15.93
N GLY A 138 10.94 7.86 15.82
CA GLY A 138 11.02 6.87 16.90
C GLY A 138 11.63 7.41 18.20
N VAL A 139 12.67 8.27 18.11
CA VAL A 139 13.28 8.93 19.28
C VAL A 139 12.34 10.00 19.82
N ARG A 140 11.71 10.79 18.93
CA ARG A 140 10.77 11.84 19.31
C ARG A 140 9.56 11.29 20.09
N ILE A 141 9.07 10.09 19.74
CA ILE A 141 8.01 9.39 20.48
C ILE A 141 8.45 9.07 21.91
N CYS A 142 9.68 8.56 22.10
CA CYS A 142 10.24 8.36 23.44
C CYS A 142 10.36 9.69 24.21
N CYS A 143 10.78 10.78 23.54
CA CYS A 143 10.80 12.11 24.14
C CYS A 143 9.39 12.53 24.59
N VAL A 144 8.34 12.33 23.78
CA VAL A 144 6.94 12.63 24.17
C VAL A 144 6.56 11.91 25.46
N LYS A 145 6.94 10.64 25.61
CA LYS A 145 6.70 9.87 26.83
C LYS A 145 7.46 10.42 28.04
N PHE A 146 8.70 10.86 27.83
CA PHE A 146 9.49 11.52 28.88
C PHE A 146 8.85 12.85 29.31
N LEU A 147 8.48 13.72 28.36
CA LEU A 147 7.79 14.97 28.67
C LEU A 147 6.48 14.74 29.42
N GLN A 148 5.70 13.71 29.06
CA GLN A 148 4.51 13.34 29.81
C GLN A 148 4.82 13.10 31.30
N GLN A 149 5.90 12.38 31.62
CA GLN A 149 6.31 12.15 33.01
C GLN A 149 6.81 13.42 33.70
N VAL A 150 7.56 14.26 32.98
CA VAL A 150 8.04 15.54 33.51
C VAL A 150 6.87 16.46 33.84
N VAL A 151 5.91 16.62 32.92
CA VAL A 151 4.69 17.42 33.14
C VAL A 151 3.89 16.87 34.31
N LEU A 152 3.75 15.54 34.42
CA LEU A 152 3.07 14.91 35.55
C LEU A 152 3.73 15.31 36.88
N VAL A 153 5.05 15.24 36.99
CA VAL A 153 5.76 15.56 38.24
C VAL A 153 5.81 17.06 38.51
N GLN A 154 6.00 17.90 37.49
CA GLN A 154 6.19 19.34 37.62
C GLN A 154 4.89 20.16 37.67
N THR A 155 3.73 19.51 37.60
CA THR A 155 2.43 20.18 37.81
C THR A 155 1.84 19.78 39.17
N PRO A 156 1.19 20.71 39.89
CA PRO A 156 0.52 20.37 41.14
C PRO A 156 -0.56 19.30 40.93
N GLY A 157 -0.59 18.32 41.84
CA GLY A 157 -1.64 17.30 41.90
C GLY A 157 -2.99 17.83 42.40
N VAL A 158 -3.86 16.90 42.82
CA VAL A 158 -5.18 17.24 43.38
C VAL A 158 -5.01 18.04 44.67
N ALA A 159 -5.71 19.18 44.78
CA ALA A 159 -5.58 20.09 45.91
C ALA A 159 -6.11 19.50 47.24
N ASP A 160 -7.03 18.54 47.19
CA ASP A 160 -7.56 17.83 48.36
C ASP A 160 -6.68 16.61 48.72
N PRO A 161 -5.93 16.65 49.84
CA PRO A 161 -5.05 15.55 50.23
C PRO A 161 -5.78 14.23 50.53
N ARG A 162 -7.09 14.27 50.81
CA ARG A 162 -7.90 13.06 51.10
C ARG A 162 -8.23 12.28 49.83
N ARG A 163 -8.17 12.93 48.68
CA ARG A 163 -8.42 12.34 47.35
C ARG A 163 -7.13 12.08 46.58
N ALA A 164 -5.99 12.52 47.11
CA ALA A 164 -4.70 12.31 46.50
C ALA A 164 -4.28 10.83 46.65
N ASP A 165 -3.89 10.21 45.54
CA ASP A 165 -3.27 8.90 45.56
C ASP A 165 -1.93 9.00 46.30
N GLN A 166 -1.70 8.14 47.30
CA GLN A 166 -0.48 8.13 48.11
C GLN A 166 0.79 7.89 47.27
N ASN A 167 0.64 7.28 46.09
CA ASN A 167 1.75 7.02 45.17
C ASN A 167 1.93 8.12 44.10
N ASP A 168 1.13 9.20 44.13
CA ASP A 168 1.25 10.30 43.17
C ASP A 168 2.44 11.21 43.48
N ILE A 169 3.41 11.24 42.57
CA ILE A 169 4.56 12.14 42.65
C ILE A 169 4.22 13.41 41.87
N SER A 170 4.09 14.53 42.58
CA SER A 170 3.73 15.82 41.99
C SER A 170 4.47 16.98 42.66
N LEU A 171 4.30 18.18 42.09
CA LEU A 171 4.92 19.40 42.61
C LEU A 171 4.44 19.73 44.03
N SER A 172 3.27 19.23 44.45
CA SER A 172 2.73 19.44 45.81
C SER A 172 3.56 18.77 46.92
N LEU A 173 4.45 17.83 46.57
CA LEU A 173 5.35 17.18 47.55
C LEU A 173 6.47 18.11 48.05
N VAL A 174 6.77 19.18 47.32
CA VAL A 174 7.89 20.09 47.63
C VAL A 174 7.39 21.33 48.35
N SER A 175 8.08 21.70 49.44
CA SER A 175 7.89 23.00 50.09
C SER A 175 8.37 24.14 49.19
N ARG A 176 7.72 25.30 49.26
CA ARG A 176 8.04 26.46 48.40
C ARG A 176 9.48 26.97 48.58
N ASP A 177 10.07 26.74 49.76
CA ASP A 177 11.41 27.21 50.13
C ASP A 177 12.51 26.14 49.95
N HIS A 178 12.28 25.13 49.11
CA HIS A 178 13.24 24.04 48.91
C HIS A 178 14.55 24.52 48.26
N PRO A 179 15.74 24.20 48.81
CA PRO A 179 17.01 24.81 48.41
C PRO A 179 17.45 24.44 46.97
N LEU A 180 17.10 23.25 46.49
CA LEU A 180 17.49 22.76 45.16
C LEU A 180 16.38 22.84 44.10
N ILE A 181 15.11 22.93 44.52
CA ILE A 181 13.96 22.76 43.64
C ILE A 181 13.16 24.07 43.65
N PRO A 182 13.37 24.96 42.66
CA PRO A 182 12.64 26.22 42.58
C PRO A 182 11.19 25.98 42.14
N TYR A 183 10.26 25.93 43.09
CA TYR A 183 8.85 25.58 42.87
C TYR A 183 8.22 26.32 41.67
N ALA A 184 8.26 27.66 41.68
CA ALA A 184 7.63 28.48 40.64
C ALA A 184 8.25 28.28 39.25
N SER A 185 9.57 28.08 39.19
CA SER A 185 10.27 27.84 37.91
C SER A 185 9.90 26.48 37.33
N LEU A 186 9.79 25.44 38.17
CA LEU A 186 9.40 24.11 37.72
C LEU A 186 7.94 24.05 37.30
N GLU A 187 7.05 24.76 38.01
CA GLU A 187 5.63 24.86 37.61
C GLU A 187 5.48 25.52 36.24
N ALA A 188 6.19 26.63 36.02
CA ALA A 188 6.21 27.32 34.73
C ALA A 188 6.80 26.43 33.62
N GLU A 189 7.89 25.72 33.91
CA GLU A 189 8.48 24.75 32.99
C GLU A 189 7.50 23.62 32.63
N GLY A 190 6.82 23.04 33.62
CA GLY A 190 5.83 21.98 33.42
C GLY A 190 4.67 22.43 32.52
N HIS A 191 4.18 23.67 32.70
CA HIS A 191 3.17 24.25 31.81
C HIS A 191 3.68 24.53 30.40
N GLY A 192 4.93 25.02 30.26
CA GLY A 192 5.54 25.23 28.94
C GLY A 192 5.79 23.93 28.17
N LEU A 193 6.17 22.85 28.88
CA LEU A 193 6.30 21.52 28.28
C LEU A 193 4.96 20.92 27.87
N LEU A 194 3.89 21.20 28.63
CA LEU A 194 2.54 20.85 28.23
C LEU A 194 2.14 21.57 26.93
N ASP A 195 2.43 22.86 26.82
CA ASP A 195 2.15 23.62 25.59
C ASP A 195 2.89 23.04 24.40
N ARG A 196 4.17 22.71 24.58
CA ARG A 196 4.96 22.05 23.54
C ARG A 196 4.38 20.70 23.10
N LEU A 197 3.81 19.91 24.02
CA LEU A 197 3.08 18.69 23.66
C LEU A 197 1.79 19.02 22.87
N LEU A 198 1.04 20.03 23.29
CA LEU A 198 -0.20 20.44 22.61
C LEU A 198 0.07 21.07 21.22
N ASP A 199 1.23 21.65 21.00
CA ASP A 199 1.64 22.16 19.69
C ASP A 199 1.84 21.04 18.68
N ILE A 200 2.27 19.84 19.11
CA ILE A 200 2.40 18.67 18.22
C ILE A 200 1.05 18.30 17.61
N ILE A 201 -0.03 18.30 18.39
CA ILE A 201 -1.37 17.97 17.86
C ILE A 201 -1.91 19.09 16.97
N ASN A 202 -1.59 20.35 17.23
CA ASN A 202 -2.09 21.48 16.43
C ASN A 202 -1.22 21.80 15.20
N GLY A 203 0.01 21.29 15.16
CA GLY A 203 1.02 21.49 14.11
C GLY A 203 0.79 20.64 12.86
N ASP A 204 1.89 20.17 12.26
CA ASP A 204 1.88 19.33 11.06
C ASP A 204 1.45 17.90 11.39
N HIS A 205 0.58 17.32 10.55
CA HIS A 205 0.03 15.96 10.72
C HIS A 205 0.68 14.94 9.78
N SER A 206 1.68 15.34 8.99
CA SER A 206 2.46 14.44 8.15
C SER A 206 3.08 13.28 8.95
N ASP A 207 3.51 13.54 10.19
CA ASP A 207 4.00 12.55 11.15
C ASP A 207 2.87 12.07 12.09
N GLY A 208 2.00 11.22 11.55
CA GLY A 208 0.86 10.66 12.28
C GLY A 208 1.24 9.86 13.54
N LEU A 209 2.45 9.29 13.57
CA LEU A 209 2.93 8.52 14.73
C LEU A 209 3.17 9.45 15.92
N LEU A 210 3.76 10.62 15.69
CA LEU A 210 4.01 11.57 16.77
C LEU A 210 2.71 12.18 17.32
N VAL A 211 1.75 12.50 16.45
CA VAL A 211 0.42 13.00 16.85
C VAL A 211 -0.30 11.96 17.71
N THR A 212 -0.35 10.70 17.25
CA THR A 212 -1.02 9.62 17.99
C THR A 212 -0.31 9.28 19.31
N ALA A 213 1.02 9.30 19.36
CA ALA A 213 1.78 9.14 20.60
C ALA A 213 1.48 10.26 21.62
N THR A 214 1.34 11.49 21.13
CA THR A 214 0.98 12.64 21.96
C THR A 214 -0.44 12.50 22.51
N LEU A 215 -1.42 12.19 21.65
CA LEU A 215 -2.81 11.95 22.07
C LEU A 215 -2.92 10.86 23.15
N ASN A 216 -2.19 9.75 22.99
CA ASN A 216 -2.15 8.67 23.98
C ASN A 216 -1.53 9.13 25.31
N SER A 217 -0.59 10.07 25.28
CA SER A 217 0.05 10.62 26.47
C SER A 217 -0.85 11.59 27.25
N LEU A 218 -1.77 12.29 26.55
CA LEU A 218 -2.68 13.25 27.18
C LEU A 218 -3.69 12.61 28.13
N GLY A 219 -4.11 11.36 27.89
CA GLY A 219 -5.13 10.69 28.71
C GLY A 219 -4.75 10.59 30.21
N MET A 220 -3.49 10.25 30.49
CA MET A 220 -2.99 10.21 31.87
C MET A 220 -2.89 11.61 32.50
N LEU A 221 -2.51 12.62 31.72
CA LEU A 221 -2.39 14.00 32.21
C LEU A 221 -3.75 14.58 32.57
N ILE A 222 -4.76 14.38 31.72
CA ILE A 222 -6.15 14.81 31.98
C ILE A 222 -6.66 14.20 33.28
N HIS A 223 -6.36 12.92 33.51
CA HIS A 223 -6.86 12.21 34.68
C HIS A 223 -6.14 12.59 35.98
N ARG A 224 -4.79 12.63 35.95
CA ARG A 224 -3.98 12.87 37.15
C ARG A 224 -3.77 14.34 37.47
N ARG A 225 -3.97 15.26 36.51
CA ARG A 225 -3.76 16.70 36.67
C ARG A 225 -5.01 17.49 36.29
N PRO A 226 -6.02 17.58 37.17
CA PRO A 226 -7.27 18.31 36.90
C PRO A 226 -7.04 19.78 36.49
N ASN A 227 -6.02 20.43 37.05
CA ASN A 227 -5.66 21.82 36.72
C ASN A 227 -5.25 21.99 35.24
N ALA A 228 -4.63 20.96 34.65
CA ALA A 228 -4.25 20.95 33.24
C ALA A 228 -5.35 20.39 32.33
N ALA A 229 -6.30 19.63 32.88
CA ALA A 229 -7.32 18.90 32.11
C ALA A 229 -8.14 19.81 31.19
N ASN A 230 -8.60 20.96 31.69
CA ASN A 230 -9.40 21.91 30.89
C ASN A 230 -8.62 22.49 29.70
N LYS A 231 -7.33 22.80 29.90
CA LYS A 231 -6.45 23.30 28.83
C LYS A 231 -6.24 22.23 27.77
N ILE A 232 -5.95 21.00 28.19
CA ILE A 232 -5.77 19.85 27.29
C ILE A 232 -7.05 19.58 26.49
N LEU A 233 -8.20 19.48 27.16
CA LEU A 233 -9.49 19.24 26.51
C LEU A 233 -9.85 20.33 25.52
N THR A 234 -9.62 21.60 25.87
CA THR A 234 -9.84 22.73 24.96
C THR A 234 -8.97 22.63 23.72
N SER A 235 -7.69 22.26 23.86
CA SER A 235 -6.80 22.03 22.72
C SER A 235 -7.28 20.86 21.85
N VAL A 236 -7.71 19.75 22.45
CA VAL A 236 -8.27 18.59 21.72
C VAL A 236 -9.56 18.94 20.97
N PHE A 237 -10.42 19.81 21.53
CA PHE A 237 -11.64 20.26 20.85
C PHE A 237 -11.39 21.24 19.70
N ASN A 238 -10.29 21.99 19.75
CA ASN A 238 -9.91 22.93 18.68
C ASN A 238 -9.09 22.26 17.57
N PHE A 239 -8.52 21.09 17.86
CA PHE A 239 -7.78 20.26 16.93
C PHE A 239 -8.68 19.62 15.87
N ASN A 240 -8.18 19.54 14.62
CA ASN A 240 -8.87 18.86 13.52
C ASN A 240 -8.13 17.55 13.15
N PRO A 241 -8.64 16.37 13.57
CA PRO A 241 -8.05 15.06 13.23
C PRO A 241 -7.98 14.78 11.72
N LEU A 242 -8.74 15.50 10.91
CA LEU A 242 -8.87 15.32 9.46
C LEU A 242 -8.11 16.40 8.67
N LYS A 243 -7.15 17.11 9.27
CA LYS A 243 -6.41 18.22 8.63
C LYS A 243 -5.77 17.83 7.29
N LEU A 244 -5.30 16.58 7.17
CA LEU A 244 -4.72 16.03 5.94
C LEU A 244 -5.71 15.87 4.78
N ALA A 245 -7.02 15.99 5.03
CA ALA A 245 -8.03 15.99 3.95
C ALA A 245 -7.84 17.15 2.96
N ASN A 246 -7.18 18.24 3.38
CA ASN A 246 -6.84 19.37 2.52
C ASN A 246 -5.59 19.13 1.65
N SER A 247 -4.91 17.99 1.83
CA SER A 247 -3.73 17.57 1.07
C SER A 247 -4.09 16.49 0.03
N PRO A 248 -3.22 16.18 -0.94
CA PRO A 248 -3.46 15.11 -1.90
C PRO A 248 -3.79 13.80 -1.17
N MET A 249 -4.88 13.15 -1.59
CA MET A 249 -5.48 12.04 -0.86
C MET A 249 -4.79 10.70 -1.20
N THR A 250 -3.52 10.57 -0.78
CA THR A 250 -2.70 9.37 -0.96
C THR A 250 -3.14 8.23 -0.02
N PRO A 251 -2.84 6.95 -0.32
CA PRO A 251 -3.10 5.83 0.60
C PRO A 251 -2.47 6.05 1.99
N LYS A 252 -1.25 6.61 2.04
CA LYS A 252 -0.56 6.98 3.28
C LYS A 252 -1.35 8.01 4.09
N ASN A 253 -1.78 9.11 3.46
CA ASN A 253 -2.56 10.15 4.15
C ASN A 253 -3.92 9.64 4.63
N LYS A 254 -4.57 8.76 3.86
CA LYS A 254 -5.81 8.07 4.28
C LYS A 254 -5.60 7.27 5.57
N VAL A 255 -4.50 6.51 5.66
CA VAL A 255 -4.18 5.70 6.84
C VAL A 255 -3.83 6.58 8.05
N ILE A 256 -2.99 7.60 7.86
CA ILE A 256 -2.63 8.55 8.92
C ILE A 256 -3.87 9.21 9.50
N MET A 257 -4.74 9.73 8.64
CA MET A 257 -5.98 10.40 9.05
C MET A 257 -6.91 9.46 9.82
N LYS A 258 -7.08 8.21 9.35
CA LYS A 258 -7.87 7.19 10.08
C LYS A 258 -7.26 6.87 11.44
N SER A 259 -5.94 6.78 11.52
CA SER A 259 -5.21 6.49 12.76
C SER A 259 -5.39 7.61 13.79
N ILE A 260 -5.18 8.86 13.39
CA ILE A 260 -5.35 10.04 14.25
C ILE A 260 -6.80 10.16 14.73
N GLU A 261 -7.79 9.99 13.84
CA GLU A 261 -9.22 10.03 14.19
C GLU A 261 -9.58 8.93 15.19
N ARG A 262 -9.12 7.69 14.95
CA ARG A 262 -9.39 6.56 15.84
C ARG A 262 -8.78 6.76 17.22
N THR A 263 -7.54 7.24 17.30
CA THR A 263 -6.87 7.53 18.57
C THR A 263 -7.55 8.68 19.32
N THR A 264 -7.98 9.72 18.61
CA THR A 264 -8.74 10.85 19.21
C THR A 264 -10.06 10.36 19.80
N ARG A 265 -10.80 9.52 19.05
CA ARG A 265 -12.03 8.89 19.52
C ARG A 265 -11.78 8.04 20.77
N ALA A 266 -10.74 7.20 20.74
CA ALA A 266 -10.39 6.33 21.86
C ALA A 266 -10.06 7.13 23.13
N LEU A 267 -9.28 8.21 23.00
CA LEU A 267 -8.97 9.12 24.10
C LEU A 267 -10.24 9.72 24.73
N LEU A 268 -11.10 10.31 23.90
CA LEU A 268 -12.32 10.99 24.34
C LEU A 268 -13.34 10.02 24.96
N VAL A 269 -13.53 8.83 24.37
CA VAL A 269 -14.41 7.79 24.92
C VAL A 269 -13.87 7.27 26.25
N ASN A 270 -12.55 7.10 26.40
CA ASN A 270 -11.95 6.69 27.67
C ASN A 270 -12.17 7.74 28.77
N ILE A 271 -12.10 9.03 28.44
CA ILE A 271 -12.39 10.13 29.37
C ILE A 271 -13.85 10.05 29.85
N MET A 272 -14.81 9.88 28.93
CA MET A 272 -16.24 9.74 29.28
C MET A 272 -16.51 8.51 30.15
N LYS A 273 -15.97 7.34 29.77
CA LYS A 273 -16.19 6.09 30.51
C LYS A 273 -15.64 6.13 31.94
N ARG A 274 -14.53 6.83 32.17
CA ARG A 274 -13.93 6.96 33.50
C ARG A 274 -14.67 7.92 34.41
N ASN A 275 -15.35 8.93 33.86
CA ASN A 275 -16.12 9.89 34.64
C ASN A 275 -17.46 10.22 33.95
N PRO A 276 -18.47 9.33 34.09
CA PRO A 276 -19.75 9.46 33.39
C PRO A 276 -20.54 10.73 33.74
N GLU A 277 -20.38 11.22 34.96
CA GLU A 277 -21.07 12.40 35.51
C GLU A 277 -20.39 13.73 35.14
N ASN A 278 -19.31 13.72 34.34
CA ASN A 278 -18.55 14.92 34.03
C ASN A 278 -19.34 15.87 33.09
N PRO A 279 -19.55 17.15 33.44
CA PRO A 279 -20.27 18.11 32.59
C PRO A 279 -19.67 18.30 31.19
N VAL A 280 -18.39 17.97 31.00
CA VAL A 280 -17.72 18.05 29.68
C VAL A 280 -18.21 16.96 28.72
N ASN A 281 -18.86 15.90 29.20
CA ASN A 281 -19.28 14.75 28.38
C ASN A 281 -20.21 15.14 27.22
N GLY A 282 -21.14 16.08 27.41
CA GLY A 282 -21.98 16.56 26.32
C GLY A 282 -21.18 17.22 25.18
N ARG A 283 -20.13 17.99 25.53
CA ARG A 283 -19.23 18.61 24.55
C ARG A 283 -18.35 17.58 23.84
N ILE A 284 -17.94 16.52 24.55
CA ILE A 284 -17.22 15.39 23.95
C ILE A 284 -18.10 14.67 22.92
N GLN A 285 -19.36 14.36 23.25
CA GLN A 285 -20.29 13.71 22.34
C GLN A 285 -20.50 14.54 21.06
N GLN A 286 -20.75 15.85 21.20
CA GLN A 286 -20.89 16.76 20.06
C GLN A 286 -19.64 16.77 19.16
N PHE A 287 -18.44 16.81 19.76
CA PHE A 287 -17.20 16.76 19.00
C PHE A 287 -17.03 15.43 18.24
N LEU A 288 -17.33 14.29 18.90
CA LEU A 288 -17.24 12.96 18.29
C LEU A 288 -18.24 12.80 17.13
N GLU A 289 -19.44 13.32 17.26
CA GLU A 289 -20.47 13.31 16.22
C GLU A 289 -20.05 14.18 15.02
N HIS A 290 -19.61 15.41 15.27
CA HIS A 290 -19.10 16.30 14.23
C HIS A 290 -17.91 15.69 13.46
N MET A 291 -16.97 15.09 14.19
CA MET A 291 -15.84 14.39 13.61
C MET A 291 -16.28 13.19 12.76
N HIS A 292 -17.32 12.46 13.18
CA HIS A 292 -17.88 11.35 12.42
C HIS A 292 -18.53 11.82 11.11
N ARG A 293 -19.38 12.86 11.17
CA ARG A 293 -20.03 13.45 9.98
C ARG A 293 -18.99 13.92 8.95
N LYS A 294 -17.99 14.69 9.39
CA LYS A 294 -16.88 15.13 8.52
C LYS A 294 -16.08 13.98 7.92
N ARG A 295 -15.88 12.89 8.68
CA ARG A 295 -15.19 11.70 8.17
C ARG A 295 -15.96 11.10 7.00
N VAL A 296 -17.27 10.92 7.13
CA VAL A 296 -18.13 10.39 6.05
C VAL A 296 -18.03 11.28 4.80
N GLU A 297 -18.19 12.60 4.96
CA GLU A 297 -18.08 13.57 3.86
C GLU A 297 -16.75 13.46 3.11
N VAL A 298 -15.62 13.45 3.82
CA VAL A 298 -14.27 13.40 3.22
C VAL A 298 -14.03 12.10 2.45
N PHE A 299 -14.47 10.94 2.97
CA PHE A 299 -14.24 9.66 2.29
C PHE A 299 -15.22 9.40 1.15
N ASP A 300 -16.46 9.88 1.25
CA ASP A 300 -17.44 9.78 0.16
C ASP A 300 -17.07 10.69 -1.01
N GLU A 301 -16.60 11.91 -0.73
CA GLU A 301 -16.14 12.83 -1.76
C GLU A 301 -14.87 12.34 -2.46
N ALA A 302 -13.94 11.74 -1.71
CA ALA A 302 -12.75 11.08 -2.26
C ALA A 302 -13.07 9.85 -3.12
N ASN A 303 -14.20 9.19 -2.90
CA ASN A 303 -14.67 8.07 -3.73
C ASN A 303 -15.45 8.55 -4.98
N ARG A 304 -16.07 9.73 -4.93
CA ARG A 304 -16.79 10.33 -6.07
C ARG A 304 -15.87 11.01 -7.08
N LYS A 305 -14.75 11.57 -6.63
CA LYS A 305 -13.73 12.18 -7.49
C LYS A 305 -12.66 11.14 -7.83
N ARG A 306 -12.71 10.54 -9.03
CA ARG A 306 -11.55 9.84 -9.60
C ARG A 306 -10.36 10.80 -9.54
N PRO A 307 -9.22 10.45 -8.92
CA PRO A 307 -8.00 11.23 -9.09
C PRO A 307 -7.70 11.24 -10.60
N ALA A 308 -7.55 12.43 -11.19
CA ALA A 308 -6.98 12.52 -12.53
C ALA A 308 -5.60 11.83 -12.51
N PRO A 309 -5.20 11.11 -13.58
CA PRO A 309 -3.85 10.59 -13.68
C PRO A 309 -2.87 11.76 -13.52
N SER A 310 -2.02 11.71 -12.51
CA SER A 310 -0.93 12.68 -12.36
C SER A 310 0.09 12.39 -13.45
N GLU A 311 0.06 13.18 -14.53
CA GLU A 311 1.19 13.28 -15.44
C GLU A 311 2.42 13.75 -14.64
N PRO A 312 3.60 13.15 -14.83
CA PRO A 312 4.82 13.56 -14.15
C PRO A 312 5.20 14.95 -14.67
N THR A 313 4.82 15.97 -13.91
CA THR A 313 5.16 17.37 -14.24
C THR A 313 6.45 17.72 -13.53
N ASP A 314 7.44 18.05 -14.34
CA ASP A 314 8.79 18.49 -14.04
C ASP A 314 8.85 19.55 -12.92
N GLY A 315 9.83 19.38 -12.03
CA GLY A 315 9.91 19.99 -10.71
C GLY A 315 10.41 21.43 -10.68
N LEU A 316 9.74 22.37 -11.37
CA LEU A 316 10.21 23.77 -11.43
C LEU A 316 9.19 24.88 -11.13
N ASP A 317 7.96 24.58 -10.69
CA ASP A 317 6.88 25.59 -10.64
C ASP A 317 6.37 26.00 -9.24
N GLN A 318 7.06 25.67 -8.16
CA GLN A 318 6.69 26.16 -6.81
C GLN A 318 7.16 27.61 -6.53
N ALA A 319 8.05 28.19 -7.33
CA ALA A 319 8.63 29.51 -7.06
C ALA A 319 7.83 30.71 -7.63
N LYS A 320 6.70 30.50 -8.33
CA LYS A 320 5.92 31.59 -8.95
C LYS A 320 4.50 31.80 -8.42
N ARG A 321 4.07 31.05 -7.40
CA ARG A 321 2.73 31.20 -6.78
C ARG A 321 2.72 32.11 -5.54
N GLN A 322 3.50 33.18 -5.54
CA GLN A 322 3.35 34.22 -4.54
C GLN A 322 3.47 35.62 -5.17
N ARG A 323 2.35 36.37 -5.05
CA ARG A 323 2.08 37.75 -5.51
C ARG A 323 1.81 37.95 -7.00
N LEU A 324 0.56 38.26 -7.34
CA LEU A 324 0.14 39.57 -7.86
C LEU A 324 -1.41 39.55 -7.94
N VAL A 325 -2.07 40.27 -7.05
CA VAL A 325 -2.87 41.49 -7.30
C VAL A 325 -4.07 41.25 -8.21
N ALA A 326 -5.25 41.52 -7.65
CA ALA A 326 -6.56 41.40 -8.26
C ALA A 326 -6.73 42.33 -9.48
N GLU A 327 -7.21 41.76 -10.59
CA GLU A 327 -7.86 42.48 -11.69
C GLU A 327 -9.25 41.86 -11.95
N PRO A 328 -10.23 42.64 -12.42
CA PRO A 328 -11.65 42.28 -12.43
C PRO A 328 -11.96 41.22 -13.51
N PRO A 329 -13.02 40.39 -13.32
CA PRO A 329 -13.29 39.26 -14.20
C PRO A 329 -13.71 39.73 -15.60
N SER A 330 -12.91 39.36 -16.60
CA SER A 330 -13.30 39.37 -18.01
C SER A 330 -14.48 38.41 -18.21
N ARG A 331 -15.57 38.95 -18.76
CA ARG A 331 -16.82 38.25 -19.06
C ARG A 331 -16.57 36.95 -19.83
N THR A 332 -16.95 35.82 -19.25
CA THR A 332 -17.14 34.55 -19.97
C THR A 332 -18.24 34.72 -21.02
N PRO A 333 -18.05 34.30 -22.29
CA PRO A 333 -19.15 34.25 -23.24
C PRO A 333 -20.24 33.29 -22.73
N SER A 334 -21.47 33.78 -22.66
CA SER A 334 -22.64 33.04 -22.18
C SER A 334 -22.91 31.82 -23.05
N VAL A 335 -22.76 30.62 -22.50
CA VAL A 335 -23.23 29.39 -23.14
C VAL A 335 -24.74 29.45 -23.27
N GLN A 336 -25.27 29.51 -24.50
CA GLN A 336 -26.71 29.51 -24.71
C GLN A 336 -27.33 28.17 -24.25
N PRO A 337 -28.48 28.18 -23.56
CA PRO A 337 -29.17 26.96 -23.14
C PRO A 337 -29.68 26.17 -24.35
N LEU A 338 -29.78 24.84 -24.18
CA LEU A 338 -30.37 23.96 -25.20
C LEU A 338 -31.87 24.24 -25.36
N PRO A 339 -32.43 24.15 -26.58
CA PRO A 339 -33.86 24.31 -26.79
C PRO A 339 -34.65 23.17 -26.09
N PRO A 340 -35.86 23.45 -25.59
CA PRO A 340 -36.70 22.42 -24.99
C PRO A 340 -37.19 21.42 -26.06
N GLY A 341 -36.89 20.13 -25.89
CA GLY A 341 -37.30 19.06 -26.82
C GLY A 341 -36.23 17.99 -27.04
N GLU A 342 -36.41 17.15 -28.06
CA GLU A 342 -35.39 16.17 -28.48
C GLU A 342 -34.19 16.91 -29.09
N VAL A 343 -33.02 16.77 -28.46
CA VAL A 343 -31.79 17.43 -28.90
C VAL A 343 -30.98 16.47 -29.77
N SER A 344 -30.73 16.87 -31.01
CA SER A 344 -29.85 16.12 -31.92
C SER A 344 -28.38 16.24 -31.53
N TRP A 345 -27.55 15.26 -31.92
CA TRP A 345 -26.09 15.32 -31.74
C TRP A 345 -25.50 16.60 -32.35
N ARG A 346 -26.02 17.05 -33.50
CA ARG A 346 -25.60 18.30 -34.14
C ARG A 346 -25.80 19.52 -33.23
N GLN A 347 -26.94 19.61 -32.54
CA GLN A 347 -27.24 20.72 -31.63
C GLN A 347 -26.40 20.67 -30.34
N LEU A 348 -26.06 19.47 -29.86
CA LEU A 348 -25.21 19.31 -28.68
C LEU A 348 -23.82 19.92 -28.88
N TYR A 349 -23.21 19.70 -30.04
CA TYR A 349 -21.86 20.15 -30.37
C TYR A 349 -21.79 21.54 -31.01
N THR A 350 -22.92 22.16 -31.35
CA THR A 350 -22.94 23.52 -31.92
C THR A 350 -22.91 24.57 -30.80
N LEU A 351 -21.76 25.21 -30.61
CA LEU A 351 -21.55 26.25 -29.58
C LEU A 351 -21.70 27.69 -30.12
N ASN A 352 -21.68 27.88 -31.44
CA ASN A 352 -21.78 29.19 -32.09
C ASN A 352 -23.25 29.53 -32.39
N ALA A 353 -23.68 30.76 -32.06
CA ALA A 353 -25.05 31.23 -32.28
C ALA A 353 -25.43 31.40 -33.77
N GLU A 354 -24.45 31.63 -34.65
CA GLU A 354 -24.70 31.92 -36.07
C GLU A 354 -24.78 30.67 -36.97
N GLY A 355 -24.49 29.47 -36.46
CA GLY A 355 -24.69 28.20 -37.18
C GLY A 355 -23.94 28.03 -38.52
N SER A 356 -23.02 28.95 -38.87
CA SER A 356 -22.40 29.04 -40.19
C SER A 356 -21.57 27.82 -40.58
N THR A 357 -20.95 27.14 -39.61
CA THR A 357 -20.19 25.90 -39.83
C THR A 357 -21.06 24.65 -39.86
N ALA A 358 -22.31 24.73 -39.41
CA ALA A 358 -23.18 23.57 -39.30
C ALA A 358 -23.71 23.11 -40.66
N ASN A 359 -23.74 24.00 -41.66
CA ASN A 359 -24.20 23.71 -43.04
C ASN A 359 -23.05 23.39 -44.01
N PHE A 360 -21.82 23.27 -43.49
CA PHE A 360 -20.65 23.03 -44.32
C PHE A 360 -20.42 21.52 -44.50
N ASP A 361 -20.68 21.00 -45.69
CA ASP A 361 -20.44 19.60 -46.03
C ASP A 361 -18.98 19.38 -46.45
N VAL A 362 -18.26 18.58 -45.65
CA VAL A 362 -16.86 18.24 -45.87
C VAL A 362 -16.69 17.33 -47.11
N GLN A 363 -17.76 16.67 -47.57
CA GLN A 363 -17.73 15.87 -48.81
C GLN A 363 -17.58 16.71 -50.09
N ASN A 364 -17.74 18.04 -50.01
CA ASN A 364 -17.52 18.92 -51.16
C ASN A 364 -16.04 19.05 -51.54
N PHE A 365 -15.10 18.65 -50.68
CA PHE A 365 -13.69 18.57 -51.04
C PHE A 365 -13.42 17.29 -51.82
N ARG A 366 -13.23 17.42 -53.13
CA ARG A 366 -12.88 16.30 -54.02
C ARG A 366 -11.42 15.87 -53.89
N ASP A 367 -10.55 16.73 -53.36
CA ASP A 367 -9.13 16.48 -53.17
C ASP A 367 -8.76 16.38 -51.67
N PRO A 368 -8.28 15.22 -51.19
CA PRO A 368 -7.85 15.02 -49.81
C PRO A 368 -6.66 15.91 -49.39
N GLU A 369 -5.77 16.27 -50.32
CA GLU A 369 -4.60 17.09 -49.99
C GLU A 369 -4.99 18.53 -49.65
N GLN A 370 -6.01 19.06 -50.31
CA GLN A 370 -6.55 20.38 -50.03
C GLN A 370 -7.18 20.45 -48.64
N LEU A 371 -7.82 19.35 -48.18
CA LEU A 371 -8.37 19.24 -46.84
C LEU A 371 -7.26 19.26 -45.78
N LEU A 372 -6.19 18.49 -45.97
CA LEU A 372 -5.06 18.43 -45.03
C LEU A 372 -4.34 19.78 -44.90
N ARG A 373 -4.19 20.52 -46.00
CA ARG A 373 -3.61 21.88 -46.00
C ARG A 373 -4.44 22.89 -45.22
N ILE A 374 -5.74 22.65 -45.03
CA ILE A 374 -6.63 23.53 -44.25
C ILE A 374 -6.70 23.05 -42.79
N VAL A 375 -6.88 21.74 -42.57
CA VAL A 375 -7.10 21.17 -41.23
C VAL A 375 -5.87 21.29 -40.34
N VAL A 376 -4.67 21.03 -40.87
CA VAL A 376 -3.44 21.04 -40.06
C VAL A 376 -3.13 22.45 -39.51
N PRO A 377 -3.14 23.53 -40.31
CA PRO A 377 -2.96 24.88 -39.79
C PRO A 377 -4.08 25.32 -38.84
N VAL A 378 -5.32 24.93 -39.12
CA VAL A 378 -6.45 25.23 -38.22
C VAL A 378 -6.23 24.57 -36.86
N LEU A 379 -5.88 23.29 -36.81
CA LEU A 379 -5.57 22.57 -35.56
C LEU A 379 -4.38 23.19 -34.82
N GLN A 380 -3.35 23.63 -35.53
CA GLN A 380 -2.19 24.31 -34.94
C GLN A 380 -2.54 25.71 -34.39
N SER A 381 -3.54 26.38 -34.98
CA SER A 381 -3.99 27.71 -34.56
C SER A 381 -5.03 27.70 -33.43
N VAL A 382 -5.53 26.52 -33.03
CA VAL A 382 -6.57 26.40 -32.00
C VAL A 382 -5.96 26.71 -30.63
N ASN A 383 -6.49 27.75 -29.98
CA ASN A 383 -6.09 28.10 -28.62
C ASN A 383 -6.56 27.00 -27.63
N PRO A 384 -5.65 26.40 -26.84
CA PRO A 384 -5.98 25.29 -25.95
C PRO A 384 -7.00 25.67 -24.87
N GLN A 385 -6.97 26.90 -24.36
CA GLN A 385 -7.93 27.37 -23.36
C GLN A 385 -9.35 27.51 -23.92
N LYS A 386 -9.47 27.98 -25.17
CA LYS A 386 -10.79 28.07 -25.84
C LYS A 386 -11.36 26.69 -26.13
N LEU A 387 -10.50 25.73 -26.49
CA LEU A 387 -10.90 24.34 -26.70
C LEU A 387 -11.38 23.69 -25.40
N GLU A 388 -10.68 23.90 -24.29
CA GLU A 388 -11.06 23.38 -22.98
C GLU A 388 -12.39 23.96 -22.47
N GLN A 389 -12.62 25.26 -22.70
CA GLN A 389 -13.89 25.92 -22.40
C GLN A 389 -15.03 25.35 -23.26
N ALA A 390 -14.79 25.14 -24.55
CA ALA A 390 -15.77 24.53 -25.47
C ALA A 390 -16.13 23.09 -25.05
N ILE A 391 -15.14 22.27 -24.70
CA ILE A 391 -15.34 20.89 -24.22
C ILE A 391 -16.15 20.90 -22.92
N SER A 392 -15.84 21.81 -22.01
CA SER A 392 -16.55 21.95 -20.73
C SER A 392 -18.01 22.36 -20.94
N ALA A 393 -18.28 23.26 -21.88
CA ALA A 393 -19.64 23.68 -22.24
C ALA A 393 -20.49 22.53 -22.81
N VAL A 394 -19.91 21.71 -23.72
CA VAL A 394 -20.60 20.52 -24.27
C VAL A 394 -20.84 19.47 -23.18
N ARG A 395 -19.85 19.25 -22.29
CA ARG A 395 -19.98 18.32 -21.16
C ARG A 395 -21.11 18.71 -20.22
N ALA A 396 -21.23 20.00 -19.89
CA ALA A 396 -22.32 20.52 -19.07
C ALA A 396 -23.69 20.29 -19.75
N ARG A 397 -23.82 20.62 -21.05
CA ARG A 397 -25.04 20.38 -21.83
C ARG A 397 -25.47 18.91 -21.84
N TYR A 398 -24.52 17.98 -22.01
CA TYR A 398 -24.80 16.54 -21.99
C TYR A 398 -25.25 16.05 -20.60
N GLN A 399 -24.65 16.57 -19.53
CA GLN A 399 -25.07 16.23 -18.17
C GLN A 399 -26.50 16.70 -17.87
N THR A 400 -26.88 17.89 -18.32
CA THR A 400 -28.25 18.40 -18.21
C THR A 400 -29.24 17.49 -18.96
N LEU A 401 -28.94 17.11 -20.21
CA LEU A 401 -29.79 16.17 -20.97
C LEU A 401 -29.96 14.82 -20.26
N LYS A 402 -28.89 14.30 -19.67
CA LYS A 402 -28.93 13.03 -18.93
C LYS A 402 -29.81 13.13 -17.68
N GLN A 403 -29.75 14.26 -16.96
CA GLN A 403 -30.61 14.52 -15.80
C GLN A 403 -32.08 14.68 -16.21
N THR A 404 -32.37 15.40 -17.29
CA THR A 404 -33.74 15.59 -17.80
C THR A 404 -34.35 14.29 -18.35
N ALA A 405 -33.54 13.42 -18.95
CA ALA A 405 -33.98 12.10 -19.40
C ALA A 405 -34.33 11.17 -18.23
N ALA A 406 -33.62 11.28 -17.09
CA ALA A 406 -33.90 10.51 -15.88
C ALA A 406 -35.18 10.98 -15.14
N SER A 407 -35.68 12.18 -15.43
CA SER A 407 -36.85 12.77 -14.77
C SER A 407 -38.15 12.71 -15.60
N ARG A 408 -38.17 12.01 -16.74
CA ARG A 408 -39.38 11.93 -17.60
C ARG A 408 -40.28 10.77 -17.12
N PRO A 409 -41.52 11.03 -16.66
CA PRO A 409 -42.46 9.97 -16.30
C PRO A 409 -42.91 9.22 -17.56
N THR A 410 -42.80 7.90 -17.53
CA THR A 410 -43.31 6.99 -18.56
C THR A 410 -44.84 7.05 -18.62
N GLN A 411 -45.40 7.43 -19.77
CA GLN A 411 -46.83 7.26 -20.04
C GLN A 411 -47.14 5.77 -20.32
N PRO A 412 -48.29 5.26 -19.87
CA PRO A 412 -48.66 3.86 -20.05
C PRO A 412 -49.30 3.63 -21.42
N SER A 413 -48.74 2.72 -22.22
CA SER A 413 -49.44 2.10 -23.36
C SER A 413 -49.77 0.66 -23.01
N THR A 414 -51.07 0.40 -23.00
CA THR A 414 -51.79 -0.84 -22.65
C THR A 414 -51.44 -2.04 -23.54
N THR A 415 -51.12 -3.21 -22.96
CA THR A 415 -51.98 -4.42 -22.97
C THR A 415 -51.24 -5.68 -22.45
N ALA A 416 -51.81 -6.27 -21.39
CA ALA A 416 -51.99 -7.70 -21.02
C ALA A 416 -50.85 -8.73 -21.26
N ALA A 417 -50.48 -9.66 -20.37
CA ALA A 417 -50.96 -10.05 -19.04
C ALA A 417 -49.95 -11.07 -18.46
N THR A 418 -49.62 -10.95 -17.18
CA THR A 418 -49.36 -12.06 -16.22
C THR A 418 -49.37 -11.46 -14.80
N GLU A 419 -50.49 -11.66 -14.12
CA GLU A 419 -50.68 -11.72 -12.64
C GLU A 419 -49.84 -12.90 -12.08
N ASP A 420 -49.35 -13.00 -10.84
CA ASP A 420 -49.25 -12.15 -9.65
C ASP A 420 -48.15 -12.80 -8.79
N GLU A 421 -47.09 -12.07 -8.41
CA GLU A 421 -46.28 -12.38 -7.22
C GLU A 421 -46.04 -11.05 -6.50
N GLU A 422 -46.85 -10.79 -5.49
CA GLU A 422 -46.73 -9.65 -4.59
C GLU A 422 -45.40 -9.74 -3.82
N GLU A 423 -44.42 -8.94 -4.25
CA GLU A 423 -43.16 -8.70 -3.54
C GLU A 423 -43.44 -7.86 -2.28
N TYR A 424 -43.72 -8.55 -1.18
CA TYR A 424 -43.76 -8.00 0.17
C TYR A 424 -42.34 -7.55 0.56
N GLU A 425 -42.06 -6.25 0.51
CA GLU A 425 -40.91 -5.64 1.20
C GLU A 425 -41.17 -5.67 2.71
N PRO A 426 -40.40 -6.41 3.52
CA PRO A 426 -40.41 -6.20 4.95
C PRO A 426 -39.59 -4.94 5.24
N ASP A 427 -40.28 -3.86 5.64
CA ASP A 427 -39.68 -2.69 6.27
C ASP A 427 -38.86 -3.17 7.49
N PHE A 428 -37.54 -3.14 7.36
CA PHE A 428 -36.62 -3.44 8.45
C PHE A 428 -36.34 -2.14 9.21
N GLU A 429 -37.20 -1.81 10.18
CA GLU A 429 -36.84 -0.84 11.22
C GLU A 429 -35.62 -1.37 11.99
N PRO A 430 -34.58 -0.56 12.24
CA PRO A 430 -33.43 -1.01 13.01
C PRO A 430 -33.86 -1.21 14.47
N GLU A 431 -34.00 -2.47 14.90
CA GLU A 431 -34.17 -2.81 16.31
C GLU A 431 -33.06 -2.15 17.15
N ASP A 432 -33.50 -1.36 18.13
CA ASP A 432 -32.66 -0.63 19.08
C ASP A 432 -31.64 -1.54 19.75
N ALA A 433 -30.37 -1.10 19.74
CA ALA A 433 -29.26 -1.74 20.42
C ALA A 433 -29.46 -1.90 21.96
N GLU A 434 -30.50 -1.27 22.53
CA GLU A 434 -30.88 -1.39 23.94
C GLU A 434 -31.70 -2.66 24.26
N GLN A 435 -32.44 -3.22 23.28
CA GLN A 435 -33.22 -4.45 23.49
C GLN A 435 -32.38 -5.73 23.48
N LEU A 436 -31.24 -5.71 22.77
CA LEU A 436 -30.26 -6.80 22.77
C LEU A 436 -29.48 -6.89 24.10
N ILE A 437 -29.27 -5.75 24.77
CA ILE A 437 -28.59 -5.71 26.07
C ILE A 437 -29.53 -6.23 27.18
N ASN A 438 -30.81 -5.87 27.14
CA ASN A 438 -31.81 -6.37 28.11
C ASN A 438 -32.12 -7.87 27.98
N LYS A 439 -31.96 -8.47 26.79
CA LYS A 439 -32.15 -9.93 26.60
C LYS A 439 -30.98 -10.77 27.13
N LEU A 440 -29.79 -10.18 27.32
CA LEU A 440 -28.61 -10.89 27.84
C LEU A 440 -28.58 -10.94 29.38
N ASP A 441 -29.25 -10.00 30.05
CA ASP A 441 -29.42 -9.96 31.51
C ASP A 441 -30.51 -10.93 32.05
N GLY A 442 -31.30 -11.53 31.15
CA GLY A 442 -32.41 -12.42 31.50
C GLY A 442 -32.08 -13.92 31.54
N LEU A 443 -30.82 -14.32 31.37
CA LEU A 443 -30.42 -15.73 31.43
C LEU A 443 -30.39 -16.21 32.89
N PRO A 444 -31.07 -17.32 33.25
CA PRO A 444 -31.05 -17.82 34.62
C PRO A 444 -29.64 -18.24 35.02
N SER A 445 -29.21 -17.75 36.18
CA SER A 445 -27.94 -18.06 36.81
C SER A 445 -27.70 -19.57 36.88
N ASN A 446 -26.52 -20.00 36.43
CA ASN A 446 -26.00 -21.35 36.53
C ASN A 446 -26.25 -21.93 37.96
N PRO A 447 -26.87 -23.11 38.12
CA PRO A 447 -27.30 -23.63 39.44
C PRO A 447 -26.18 -24.22 40.30
N PHE A 448 -24.91 -23.90 40.02
CA PHE A 448 -23.78 -24.35 40.82
C PHE A 448 -23.30 -23.23 41.74
N PRO A 449 -23.42 -23.36 43.08
CA PRO A 449 -22.91 -22.37 44.00
C PRO A 449 -21.38 -22.30 43.87
N SER A 450 -20.88 -21.13 43.47
CA SER A 450 -19.46 -20.80 43.47
C SER A 450 -18.96 -20.74 44.91
N GLN A 451 -18.42 -21.86 45.40
CA GLN A 451 -17.63 -21.88 46.63
C GLN A 451 -16.35 -21.05 46.41
N GLY A 452 -16.23 -19.95 47.15
CA GLY A 452 -15.01 -19.14 47.20
C GLY A 452 -13.88 -19.93 47.85
N GLY A 453 -13.00 -20.49 47.04
CA GLY A 453 -11.69 -21.00 47.48
C GLY A 453 -10.72 -19.84 47.79
N PRO A 454 -9.69 -20.06 48.62
CA PRO A 454 -8.76 -19.02 49.06
C PRO A 454 -7.94 -18.46 47.89
N SER A 455 -7.85 -17.13 47.85
CA SER A 455 -7.09 -16.34 46.87
C SER A 455 -5.65 -16.81 46.77
N THR A 456 -5.36 -17.56 45.71
CA THR A 456 -3.99 -17.89 45.29
C THR A 456 -3.67 -17.01 44.09
N THR A 457 -2.61 -16.21 44.22
CA THR A 457 -2.09 -15.33 43.18
C THR A 457 -1.80 -16.14 41.91
N LEU A 458 -2.59 -15.92 40.86
CA LEU A 458 -2.34 -16.44 39.52
C LEU A 458 -1.00 -15.88 39.02
N ALA A 459 0.07 -16.65 39.19
CA ALA A 459 1.28 -16.47 38.40
C ALA A 459 0.87 -16.56 36.92
N PRO A 460 1.44 -15.73 36.03
CA PRO A 460 1.11 -15.80 34.60
C PRO A 460 1.50 -17.18 34.10
N TYR A 461 0.50 -18.05 33.91
CA TYR A 461 0.68 -19.34 33.26
C TYR A 461 1.00 -19.06 31.79
N LYS A 462 2.29 -18.96 31.50
CA LYS A 462 2.77 -18.94 30.12
C LYS A 462 2.76 -20.39 29.66
N LEU A 463 1.92 -20.71 28.67
CA LEU A 463 2.00 -22.00 28.00
C LEU A 463 3.48 -22.23 27.61
N PRO A 464 4.02 -23.45 27.79
CA PRO A 464 5.31 -23.80 27.25
C PRO A 464 5.36 -23.36 25.78
N GLU A 465 6.40 -22.61 25.44
CA GLU A 465 6.63 -22.21 24.06
C GLU A 465 6.69 -23.49 23.22
N ALA A 466 5.87 -23.56 22.17
CA ALA A 466 5.74 -24.77 21.39
C ALA A 466 7.14 -25.18 20.90
N PRO A 467 7.49 -26.48 20.94
CA PRO A 467 8.78 -26.93 20.45
C PRO A 467 8.95 -26.40 19.03
N PRO A 468 10.14 -25.83 18.70
CA PRO A 468 10.38 -25.35 17.35
C PRO A 468 10.15 -26.50 16.37
N LEU A 469 9.27 -26.28 15.41
CA LEU A 469 9.00 -27.26 14.36
C LEU A 469 10.29 -27.50 13.58
N SER A 470 10.63 -28.77 13.35
CA SER A 470 11.75 -29.09 12.46
C SER A 470 11.44 -28.62 11.03
N GLU A 471 12.45 -28.34 10.22
CA GLU A 471 12.26 -27.98 8.80
C GLU A 471 11.41 -29.02 8.04
N GLN A 472 11.50 -30.30 8.44
CA GLN A 472 10.71 -31.39 7.87
C GLN A 472 9.25 -31.32 8.30
N ASP A 473 8.98 -30.96 9.55
CA ASP A 473 7.62 -30.78 10.05
C ASP A 473 6.95 -29.55 9.43
N VAL A 474 7.68 -28.44 9.30
CA VAL A 474 7.20 -27.23 8.63
C VAL A 474 6.79 -27.54 7.18
N GLN A 475 7.60 -28.31 6.46
CA GLN A 475 7.25 -28.76 5.10
C GLN A 475 6.01 -29.64 5.12
N LYS A 476 5.99 -30.69 5.96
CA LYS A 476 4.85 -31.61 6.04
C LYS A 476 3.54 -30.89 6.38
N TYR A 477 3.54 -29.96 7.34
CA TYR A 477 2.34 -29.20 7.70
C TYR A 477 1.98 -28.15 6.64
N GLY A 478 2.97 -27.57 5.97
CA GLY A 478 2.78 -26.72 4.79
C GLY A 478 2.05 -27.47 3.68
N ASP A 479 2.54 -28.65 3.32
CA ASP A 479 1.95 -29.52 2.29
C ASP A 479 0.51 -29.89 2.64
N MET A 480 0.26 -30.32 3.88
CA MET A 480 -1.09 -30.64 4.37
C MET A 480 -2.03 -29.43 4.29
N THR A 481 -1.53 -28.23 4.58
CA THR A 481 -2.31 -27.00 4.54
C THR A 481 -2.69 -26.63 3.11
N VAL A 482 -1.73 -26.72 2.18
CA VAL A 482 -1.98 -26.49 0.74
C VAL A 482 -3.00 -27.49 0.21
N HIS A 483 -2.84 -28.79 0.52
CA HIS A 483 -3.80 -29.82 0.12
C HIS A 483 -5.20 -29.57 0.67
N ARG A 484 -5.32 -29.17 1.95
CA ARG A 484 -6.62 -28.82 2.55
C ARG A 484 -7.25 -27.61 1.86
N ALA A 485 -6.45 -26.59 1.51
CA ALA A 485 -6.93 -25.40 0.82
C ALA A 485 -7.51 -25.73 -0.56
N PHE A 486 -6.84 -26.58 -1.35
CA PHE A 486 -7.38 -27.04 -2.63
C PHE A 486 -8.59 -27.97 -2.48
N GLY A 487 -8.66 -28.75 -1.40
CA GLY A 487 -9.85 -29.52 -1.03
C GLY A 487 -11.07 -28.64 -0.76
N MET A 488 -10.88 -27.53 -0.02
CA MET A 488 -11.93 -26.53 0.22
C MET A 488 -12.31 -25.78 -1.06
N LEU A 489 -11.34 -25.40 -1.90
CA LEU A 489 -11.64 -24.77 -3.19
C LEU A 489 -12.49 -25.69 -4.07
N SER A 490 -12.16 -26.98 -4.12
CA SER A 490 -12.88 -27.97 -4.93
C SER A 490 -14.30 -28.22 -4.40
N SER A 491 -14.50 -28.27 -3.09
CA SER A 491 -15.84 -28.45 -2.51
C SER A 491 -16.74 -27.22 -2.72
N VAL A 492 -16.18 -26.00 -2.65
CA VAL A 492 -16.89 -24.75 -2.95
C VAL A 492 -17.23 -24.66 -4.44
N ASP A 493 -16.33 -25.13 -5.32
CA ASP A 493 -16.53 -25.15 -6.76
C ASP A 493 -17.68 -26.10 -7.18
N GLU A 494 -17.81 -27.26 -6.52
CA GLU A 494 -18.90 -28.20 -6.79
C GLU A 494 -20.27 -27.71 -6.28
N THR A 495 -20.28 -26.93 -5.21
CA THR A 495 -21.52 -26.42 -4.57
C THR A 495 -22.03 -25.11 -5.18
N GLN A 496 -21.18 -24.27 -5.78
CA GLN A 496 -21.59 -23.01 -6.42
C GLN A 496 -22.05 -23.21 -7.87
N LYS A 497 -23.29 -23.71 -8.07
CA LYS A 497 -23.90 -23.83 -9.41
C LYS A 497 -24.65 -22.58 -9.92
N SER A 498 -24.81 -21.54 -9.10
CA SER A 498 -25.50 -20.29 -9.48
C SER A 498 -24.53 -19.12 -9.65
N LYS A 499 -24.66 -18.40 -10.77
CA LYS A 499 -23.90 -17.19 -11.07
C LYS A 499 -24.28 -16.07 -10.09
N VAL A 500 -23.48 -15.87 -9.06
CA VAL A 500 -23.56 -14.65 -8.24
C VAL A 500 -23.01 -13.47 -9.06
N ALA A 501 -23.68 -12.32 -8.99
CA ALA A 501 -23.28 -11.10 -9.69
C ALA A 501 -21.80 -10.77 -9.43
N LYS A 502 -21.04 -10.54 -10.50
CA LYS A 502 -19.62 -10.14 -10.43
C LYS A 502 -19.50 -8.83 -9.65
N GLY A 503 -19.05 -8.91 -8.40
CA GLY A 503 -18.66 -7.75 -7.61
C GLY A 503 -17.49 -7.03 -8.28
N GLY A 504 -17.49 -5.69 -8.22
CA GLY A 504 -16.48 -4.87 -8.87
C GLY A 504 -15.06 -5.11 -8.38
N PHE A 505 -14.09 -4.65 -9.18
CA PHE A 505 -12.63 -4.86 -9.08
C PHE A 505 -11.97 -4.53 -7.72
N ASN A 506 -12.69 -3.86 -6.78
CA ASN A 506 -12.17 -3.42 -5.48
C ASN A 506 -12.68 -4.23 -4.27
N ARG A 507 -13.31 -5.40 -4.44
CA ARG A 507 -13.72 -6.24 -3.29
C ARG A 507 -12.48 -6.74 -2.56
N LEU A 508 -12.47 -6.60 -1.22
CA LEU A 508 -11.41 -7.20 -0.40
C LEU A 508 -11.46 -8.72 -0.53
N ALA A 509 -10.33 -9.33 -0.89
CA ALA A 509 -10.18 -10.78 -0.95
C ALA A 509 -10.08 -11.34 0.48
N ALA A 510 -11.21 -11.44 1.18
CA ALA A 510 -11.39 -12.15 2.47
C ALA A 510 -12.80 -11.98 3.06
N THR A 511 -13.67 -11.15 2.49
CA THR A 511 -15.01 -10.92 3.07
C THR A 511 -15.97 -12.08 2.84
N ASP A 512 -15.68 -12.96 1.86
CA ASP A 512 -16.57 -14.04 1.44
C ASP A 512 -15.75 -15.28 1.06
N TYR A 513 -16.15 -16.48 1.52
CA TYR A 513 -15.43 -17.74 1.29
C TYR A 513 -15.81 -18.44 -0.03
N ASN A 514 -16.09 -17.65 -1.07
CA ASN A 514 -16.55 -18.14 -2.37
C ASN A 514 -15.38 -18.64 -3.26
N ARG A 515 -15.68 -19.33 -4.37
CA ARG A 515 -14.67 -19.85 -5.31
C ARG A 515 -13.65 -18.79 -5.71
N ASP A 516 -14.12 -17.61 -6.12
CA ASP A 516 -13.27 -16.50 -6.58
C ASP A 516 -12.33 -15.97 -5.48
N ALA A 517 -12.77 -16.00 -4.22
CA ALA A 517 -11.95 -15.57 -3.10
C ALA A 517 -10.83 -16.57 -2.81
N TRP A 518 -11.14 -17.88 -2.83
CA TRP A 518 -10.14 -18.94 -2.69
C TRP A 518 -9.12 -18.91 -3.83
N VAL A 519 -9.56 -18.72 -5.07
CA VAL A 519 -8.68 -18.55 -6.23
C VAL A 519 -7.77 -17.34 -6.06
N THR A 520 -8.31 -16.21 -5.59
CA THR A 520 -7.53 -14.98 -5.36
C THR A 520 -6.51 -15.17 -4.25
N ILE A 521 -6.90 -15.81 -3.13
CA ILE A 521 -6.01 -16.09 -2.00
C ILE A 521 -4.86 -17.01 -2.45
N LEU A 522 -5.17 -18.11 -3.14
CA LEU A 522 -4.15 -19.06 -3.61
C LEU A 522 -3.22 -18.44 -4.67
N SER A 523 -3.77 -17.65 -5.60
CA SER A 523 -2.95 -16.93 -6.60
C SER A 523 -2.02 -15.91 -5.95
N ARG A 524 -2.49 -15.21 -4.91
CA ARG A 524 -1.65 -14.27 -4.13
C ARG A 524 -0.67 -14.97 -3.21
N LEU A 525 -1.02 -16.13 -2.65
CA LEU A 525 -0.11 -16.93 -1.84
C LEU A 525 1.03 -17.48 -2.70
N ALA A 526 0.73 -17.93 -3.94
CA ALA A 526 1.74 -18.36 -4.90
C ALA A 526 2.70 -17.22 -5.29
N THR A 527 2.18 -16.01 -5.54
CA THR A 527 2.98 -14.88 -6.08
C THR A 527 3.66 -14.03 -5.00
N ARG A 528 2.95 -13.73 -3.91
CA ARG A 528 3.37 -12.74 -2.90
C ARG A 528 4.06 -13.35 -1.68
N ALA A 529 3.95 -14.66 -1.43
CA ALA A 529 4.75 -15.29 -0.37
C ALA A 529 6.26 -15.20 -0.65
N SER A 530 6.63 -15.08 -1.93
CA SER A 530 8.01 -14.88 -2.40
C SER A 530 8.40 -13.41 -2.58
N ALA A 531 7.45 -12.47 -2.56
CA ALA A 531 7.68 -11.06 -2.87
C ALA A 531 7.33 -10.18 -1.66
N GLY A 532 8.35 -9.67 -0.96
CA GLY A 532 8.17 -8.68 0.11
C GLY A 532 8.53 -9.13 1.53
N LEU A 533 9.24 -10.25 1.72
CA LEU A 533 9.97 -10.51 2.98
C LEU A 533 11.41 -10.01 2.96
N ASP A 534 11.93 -9.64 1.78
CA ASP A 534 13.17 -8.88 1.65
C ASP A 534 12.81 -7.42 1.42
N ASP A 535 12.52 -6.69 2.49
CA ASP A 535 12.63 -5.22 2.48
C ASP A 535 14.10 -4.90 2.75
N PRO A 536 14.89 -4.44 1.74
CA PRO A 536 16.30 -4.11 1.96
C PRO A 536 16.48 -2.89 2.87
N GLN A 537 15.40 -2.15 3.16
CA GLN A 537 15.41 -0.98 4.04
C GLN A 537 14.96 -1.29 5.48
N ASP A 538 14.33 -2.42 5.75
CA ASP A 538 14.07 -2.85 7.12
C ASP A 538 15.27 -3.66 7.63
N GLY A 539 16.29 -2.91 8.05
CA GLY A 539 17.47 -3.41 8.78
C GLY A 539 17.14 -4.01 10.15
N ILE A 540 16.02 -4.70 10.30
CA ILE A 540 15.75 -5.60 11.42
C ILE A 540 16.30 -6.96 11.02
N LYS A 541 17.62 -7.11 11.18
CA LYS A 541 18.18 -8.44 11.40
C LYS A 541 17.66 -8.91 12.75
N ASP A 542 16.56 -9.65 12.74
CA ASP A 542 16.25 -10.53 13.87
C ASP A 542 17.38 -11.56 13.96
N GLU A 543 18.23 -11.44 14.99
CA GLU A 543 19.33 -12.37 15.29
C GLU A 543 18.86 -13.80 15.60
N TYR A 544 17.55 -14.04 15.59
CA TYR A 544 16.92 -15.37 15.76
C TYR A 544 16.17 -15.85 14.51
N ALA A 545 16.12 -15.08 13.42
CA ALA A 545 15.59 -15.59 12.16
C ALA A 545 16.63 -16.55 11.57
N VAL A 546 16.43 -17.84 11.87
CA VAL A 546 17.05 -18.94 11.14
C VAL A 546 16.90 -18.63 9.66
N LYS A 547 17.99 -18.84 8.94
CA LYS A 547 18.23 -18.53 7.52
C LYS A 547 17.24 -19.30 6.62
N ASP A 548 15.96 -18.96 6.66
CA ASP A 548 14.85 -19.73 6.08
C ASP A 548 14.41 -19.21 4.70
N SER A 549 15.35 -18.72 3.91
CA SER A 549 15.09 -18.26 2.53
C SER A 549 14.70 -19.40 1.57
N LYS A 550 14.72 -20.67 2.00
CA LYS A 550 14.35 -21.84 1.17
C LYS A 550 12.95 -22.40 1.43
N GLY A 551 12.32 -22.08 2.56
CA GLY A 551 10.99 -22.60 2.91
C GLY A 551 9.85 -21.96 2.13
N SER A 552 9.87 -20.62 2.00
CA SER A 552 8.81 -19.87 1.31
C SER A 552 8.72 -20.17 -0.19
N LEU A 553 9.88 -20.32 -0.85
CA LEU A 553 9.94 -20.69 -2.28
C LEU A 553 9.28 -22.05 -2.55
N ARG A 554 9.51 -23.04 -1.68
CA ARG A 554 8.91 -24.39 -1.81
C ARG A 554 7.38 -24.35 -1.68
N ILE A 555 6.85 -23.62 -0.71
CA ILE A 555 5.40 -23.48 -0.53
C ILE A 555 4.78 -22.77 -1.74
N SER A 556 5.43 -21.72 -2.24
CA SER A 556 4.96 -20.99 -3.42
C SER A 556 4.88 -21.88 -4.67
N ASP A 557 5.91 -22.71 -4.91
CA ASP A 557 5.94 -23.66 -6.03
C ASP A 557 4.87 -24.75 -5.89
N MET A 558 4.62 -25.22 -4.66
CA MET A 558 3.56 -26.18 -4.40
C MET A 558 2.15 -25.62 -4.63
N VAL A 559 1.92 -24.36 -4.27
CA VAL A 559 0.64 -23.69 -4.57
C VAL A 559 0.48 -23.50 -6.08
N ARG A 560 1.56 -23.17 -6.82
CA ARG A 560 1.55 -23.13 -8.29
C ARG A 560 1.25 -24.48 -8.92
N ASP A 561 1.83 -25.57 -8.39
CA ASP A 561 1.54 -26.93 -8.81
C ASP A 561 0.08 -27.31 -8.55
N GLY A 562 -0.46 -26.94 -7.39
CA GLY A 562 -1.87 -27.14 -7.05
C GLY A 562 -2.81 -26.36 -7.97
N LEU A 563 -2.50 -25.09 -8.28
CA LEU A 563 -3.27 -24.27 -9.22
C LEU A 563 -3.25 -24.90 -10.63
N TYR A 564 -2.08 -25.34 -11.08
CA TYR A 564 -1.92 -26.03 -12.36
C TYR A 564 -2.79 -27.30 -12.45
N GLN A 565 -2.73 -28.18 -11.45
CA GLN A 565 -3.55 -29.40 -11.40
C GLN A 565 -5.05 -29.09 -11.33
N TYR A 566 -5.43 -28.11 -10.50
CA TYR A 566 -6.82 -27.67 -10.38
C TYR A 566 -7.35 -27.13 -11.71
N ILE A 567 -6.59 -26.33 -12.44
CA ILE A 567 -7.00 -25.83 -13.75
C ILE A 567 -7.12 -26.97 -14.76
N LEU A 568 -6.11 -27.84 -14.87
CA LEU A 568 -6.11 -28.92 -15.87
C LEU A 568 -7.24 -29.93 -15.71
N TYR A 569 -7.66 -30.21 -14.47
CA TYR A 569 -8.77 -31.12 -14.21
C TYR A 569 -10.06 -30.71 -14.96
N ASN A 570 -10.31 -29.41 -15.13
CA ASN A 570 -11.41 -28.91 -15.95
C ASN A 570 -11.07 -27.54 -16.57
N TRP A 571 -10.13 -27.56 -17.52
CA TRP A 571 -9.56 -26.32 -18.06
C TRP A 571 -10.58 -25.45 -18.80
N LYS A 572 -11.60 -26.06 -19.43
CA LYS A 572 -12.66 -25.34 -20.17
C LYS A 572 -13.49 -24.44 -19.22
N SER A 573 -13.86 -24.94 -18.04
CA SER A 573 -14.67 -24.19 -17.06
C SER A 573 -13.84 -23.35 -16.07
N ARG A 574 -12.52 -23.58 -16.01
CA ARG A 574 -11.57 -22.91 -15.10
C ARG A 574 -10.59 -21.99 -15.84
N ILE A 575 -10.88 -21.63 -17.09
CA ILE A 575 -9.99 -20.78 -17.90
C ILE A 575 -9.88 -19.34 -17.34
N ASP A 576 -10.92 -18.87 -16.67
CA ASP A 576 -10.94 -17.60 -15.94
C ASP A 576 -9.97 -17.60 -14.75
N VAL A 577 -9.87 -18.73 -14.04
CA VAL A 577 -8.90 -18.96 -12.96
C VAL A 577 -7.47 -18.90 -13.51
N ALA A 578 -7.22 -19.55 -14.65
CA ALA A 578 -5.93 -19.51 -15.33
C ALA A 578 -5.52 -18.08 -15.72
N ILE A 579 -6.43 -17.33 -16.33
CA ILE A 579 -6.18 -15.94 -16.75
C ILE A 579 -5.91 -15.07 -15.52
N SER A 580 -6.73 -15.18 -14.46
CA SER A 580 -6.54 -14.42 -13.22
C SER A 580 -5.18 -14.70 -12.56
N TRP A 581 -4.80 -15.97 -12.45
CA TRP A 581 -3.51 -16.37 -11.89
C TRP A 581 -2.34 -15.86 -12.72
N LEU A 582 -2.37 -16.02 -14.05
CA LEU A 582 -1.32 -15.53 -14.94
C LEU A 582 -1.19 -14.00 -14.95
N ASN A 583 -2.31 -13.28 -14.80
CA ASN A 583 -2.29 -11.82 -14.62
C ASN A 583 -1.60 -11.43 -13.30
N GLU A 584 -1.86 -12.15 -12.21
CA GLU A 584 -1.20 -11.90 -10.92
C GLU A 584 0.30 -12.26 -10.98
N GLU A 585 0.71 -13.36 -11.63
CA GLU A 585 2.13 -13.72 -11.79
C GLU A 585 2.89 -12.68 -12.62
N TRP A 586 2.30 -12.22 -13.73
CA TRP A 586 2.91 -11.16 -14.54
C TRP A 586 3.02 -9.85 -13.77
N TYR A 587 1.95 -9.46 -13.06
CA TYR A 587 1.95 -8.24 -12.24
C TYR A 587 3.05 -8.29 -11.16
N ASN A 588 3.22 -9.45 -10.52
CA ASN A 588 4.28 -9.66 -9.54
C ASN A 588 5.68 -9.57 -10.18
N ASP A 589 5.90 -10.23 -11.31
CA ASP A 589 7.17 -10.14 -12.05
C ASP A 589 7.49 -8.69 -12.47
N MET A 590 6.49 -7.90 -12.87
CA MET A 590 6.66 -6.48 -13.20
C MET A 590 7.01 -5.63 -11.98
N ILE A 591 6.34 -5.83 -10.85
CA ILE A 591 6.69 -5.14 -9.60
C ILE A 591 8.14 -5.45 -9.20
N LEU A 592 8.52 -6.73 -9.20
CA LEU A 592 9.87 -7.15 -8.82
C LEU A 592 10.95 -6.59 -9.77
N THR A 593 10.61 -6.45 -11.06
CA THR A 593 11.50 -5.83 -12.04
C THR A 593 11.64 -4.32 -11.78
N GLN A 594 10.53 -3.63 -11.48
CA GLN A 594 10.54 -2.19 -11.18
C GLN A 594 11.33 -1.87 -9.90
N THR A 595 11.10 -2.60 -8.81
CA THR A 595 11.88 -2.41 -7.57
C THR A 595 13.36 -2.73 -7.77
N GLY A 596 13.70 -3.75 -8.58
CA GLY A 596 15.08 -4.07 -8.91
C GLY A 596 15.79 -3.07 -9.84
N GLU A 597 15.05 -2.22 -10.56
CA GLU A 597 15.59 -1.13 -11.38
C GLU A 597 15.80 0.16 -10.56
N GLU A 598 14.88 0.51 -9.67
CA GLU A 598 15.02 1.66 -8.76
C GLU A 598 16.25 1.53 -7.82
N ASP A 599 16.57 0.32 -7.36
CA ASP A 599 17.77 0.05 -6.55
C ASP A 599 19.10 0.18 -7.34
N LYS A 600 19.07 0.04 -8.68
CA LYS A 600 20.27 0.20 -9.52
C LYS A 600 20.64 1.67 -9.72
N ASP A 601 19.65 2.56 -9.81
CA ASP A 601 19.89 3.99 -9.99
C ASP A 601 20.35 4.67 -8.69
N SER A 602 19.91 4.17 -7.53
CA SER A 602 20.37 4.63 -6.21
C SER A 602 21.79 4.17 -5.85
N ALA A 603 22.32 3.14 -6.53
CA ALA A 603 23.66 2.58 -6.29
C ALA A 603 24.81 3.33 -6.99
N THR A 604 24.60 4.59 -7.40
CA THR A 604 25.65 5.45 -7.97
C THR A 604 26.09 6.56 -7.02
N THR A 605 26.34 6.25 -5.75
CA THR A 605 27.45 6.87 -4.99
C THR A 605 27.71 6.16 -3.66
N THR A 606 29.00 5.91 -3.42
CA THR A 606 29.66 5.50 -2.16
C THR A 606 29.85 3.99 -1.89
N ASN A 607 31.13 3.64 -1.74
CA ASN A 607 31.75 2.43 -1.19
C ASN A 607 31.80 1.18 -2.07
N GLY A 608 32.99 0.94 -2.62
CA GLY A 608 33.35 -0.14 -3.54
C GLY A 608 33.37 -1.54 -2.93
N HIS A 609 32.20 -2.11 -2.68
CA HIS A 609 32.03 -3.56 -2.62
C HIS A 609 31.19 -4.01 -3.80
N LYS A 610 31.83 -4.74 -4.73
CA LYS A 610 31.16 -5.41 -5.84
C LYS A 610 30.23 -6.48 -5.27
N HIS A 611 28.97 -6.12 -5.03
CA HIS A 611 27.91 -7.11 -4.89
C HIS A 611 27.79 -7.80 -6.25
N THR A 612 28.12 -9.09 -6.29
CA THR A 612 27.91 -9.92 -7.47
C THR A 612 26.44 -9.84 -7.84
N SER A 613 26.14 -9.19 -8.96
CA SER A 613 24.82 -9.18 -9.59
C SER A 613 24.30 -10.62 -9.64
N ILE A 614 23.33 -10.92 -8.78
CA ILE A 614 22.48 -12.10 -8.95
C ILE A 614 21.80 -11.85 -10.30
N LYS A 615 22.11 -12.68 -11.29
CA LYS A 615 21.43 -12.68 -12.59
C LYS A 615 19.93 -12.69 -12.30
N SER A 616 19.21 -11.70 -12.83
CA SER A 616 17.75 -11.65 -12.83
C SER A 616 17.23 -13.01 -13.29
N SER A 617 16.65 -13.78 -12.37
CA SER A 617 15.98 -15.02 -12.74
C SER A 617 14.88 -14.67 -13.75
N PRO A 618 14.69 -15.45 -14.83
CA PRO A 618 13.54 -15.24 -15.72
C PRO A 618 12.26 -15.30 -14.87
N GLY A 619 11.35 -14.33 -15.09
CA GLY A 619 10.11 -14.20 -14.36
C GLY A 619 9.28 -15.49 -14.36
N ASN A 620 8.51 -15.71 -13.28
CA ASN A 620 7.71 -16.92 -13.10
C ASN A 620 6.55 -17.01 -14.09
N TYR A 621 6.06 -15.87 -14.58
CA TYR A 621 4.98 -15.78 -15.56
C TYR A 621 5.25 -16.64 -16.80
N HIS A 622 6.41 -16.48 -17.43
CA HIS A 622 6.73 -17.15 -18.69
C HIS A 622 6.76 -18.68 -18.51
N ARG A 623 7.36 -19.15 -17.41
CA ARG A 623 7.40 -20.58 -17.04
C ARG A 623 5.99 -21.14 -16.81
N CYS A 624 5.15 -20.43 -16.05
CA CYS A 624 3.79 -20.86 -15.74
C CYS A 624 2.89 -20.86 -16.98
N ALA A 625 2.98 -19.82 -17.83
CA ALA A 625 2.21 -19.69 -19.06
C ALA A 625 2.52 -20.83 -20.05
N LEU A 626 3.80 -21.12 -20.29
CA LEU A 626 4.21 -22.21 -21.18
C LEU A 626 3.79 -23.58 -20.64
N ARG A 627 4.00 -23.83 -19.34
CA ARG A 627 3.60 -25.09 -18.71
C ARG A 627 2.09 -25.32 -18.81
N LEU A 628 1.31 -24.27 -18.57
CA LEU A 628 -0.15 -24.37 -18.66
C LEU A 628 -0.60 -24.62 -20.10
N LEU A 629 -0.02 -23.92 -21.08
CA LEU A 629 -0.32 -24.13 -22.48
C LEU A 629 0.02 -25.56 -22.93
N ASP A 630 1.19 -26.07 -22.55
CA ASP A 630 1.61 -27.45 -22.83
C ASP A 630 0.68 -28.49 -22.20
N GLY A 631 0.13 -28.20 -21.03
CA GLY A 631 -0.87 -29.05 -20.38
C GLY A 631 -2.23 -29.02 -21.06
N ILE A 632 -2.65 -27.89 -21.66
CA ILE A 632 -3.96 -27.73 -22.28
C ILE A 632 -3.98 -28.25 -23.73
N LEU A 633 -2.94 -27.97 -24.51
CA LEU A 633 -2.86 -28.28 -25.96
C LEU A 633 -3.24 -29.71 -26.36
N PRO A 634 -2.88 -30.77 -25.61
CA PRO A 634 -3.30 -32.14 -25.94
C PRO A 634 -4.82 -32.32 -25.94
N TYR A 635 -5.54 -31.60 -25.07
CA TYR A 635 -6.97 -31.74 -24.81
C TYR A 635 -7.85 -30.76 -25.61
N ILE A 636 -7.27 -29.98 -26.53
CA ILE A 636 -8.01 -29.03 -27.36
C ILE A 636 -8.66 -29.74 -28.54
N GLU A 637 -9.96 -29.52 -28.72
CA GLU A 637 -10.70 -29.94 -29.91
C GLU A 637 -10.72 -28.80 -30.95
N HIS A 638 -10.92 -29.12 -32.24
CA HIS A 638 -10.94 -28.12 -33.32
C HIS A 638 -12.04 -27.05 -33.17
N THR A 639 -13.07 -27.31 -32.36
CA THR A 639 -14.18 -26.38 -32.08
C THR A 639 -13.94 -25.47 -30.87
N ASP A 640 -12.89 -25.70 -30.08
CA ASP A 640 -12.68 -25.06 -28.78
C ASP A 640 -12.15 -23.62 -28.92
N LYS A 641 -13.05 -22.67 -29.18
CA LYS A 641 -12.73 -21.22 -29.24
C LYS A 641 -12.27 -20.63 -27.90
N ILE A 642 -12.34 -21.41 -26.81
CA ILE A 642 -11.87 -21.00 -25.47
C ILE A 642 -10.37 -20.65 -25.49
N ILE A 643 -9.57 -21.34 -26.32
CA ILE A 643 -8.14 -21.05 -26.44
C ILE A 643 -7.87 -19.65 -27.04
N ILE A 644 -8.74 -19.17 -27.93
CA ILE A 644 -8.66 -17.81 -28.49
C ILE A 644 -8.84 -16.79 -27.36
N ARG A 645 -9.83 -17.02 -26.48
CA ARG A 645 -10.09 -16.18 -25.32
C ARG A 645 -8.88 -16.18 -24.37
N PHE A 646 -8.35 -17.36 -24.04
CA PHE A 646 -7.17 -17.50 -23.20
C PHE A 646 -5.98 -16.71 -23.73
N LEU A 647 -5.58 -16.95 -24.98
CA LEU A 647 -4.44 -16.26 -25.60
C LEU A 647 -4.68 -14.76 -25.74
N SER A 648 -5.93 -14.33 -25.87
CA SER A 648 -6.25 -12.91 -25.90
C SER A 648 -6.12 -12.28 -24.51
N GLU A 649 -6.59 -12.91 -23.44
CA GLU A 649 -6.71 -12.28 -22.11
C GLU A 649 -5.44 -12.40 -21.25
N ILE A 650 -4.43 -13.19 -21.66
CA ILE A 650 -3.14 -13.23 -20.97
C ILE A 650 -2.32 -11.93 -21.17
N PRO A 651 -1.53 -11.50 -20.16
CA PRO A 651 -0.80 -10.22 -20.18
C PRO A 651 0.21 -10.06 -21.32
N GLN A 652 1.08 -11.05 -21.51
CA GLN A 652 2.22 -10.99 -22.42
C GLN A 652 2.35 -12.27 -23.25
N ILE A 653 2.62 -12.11 -24.55
CA ILE A 653 2.75 -13.20 -25.51
C ILE A 653 4.13 -13.13 -26.16
N ASP A 654 4.95 -14.14 -25.90
CA ASP A 654 6.30 -14.26 -26.45
C ASP A 654 6.34 -15.23 -27.64
N LYS A 655 7.47 -15.26 -28.37
CA LYS A 655 7.66 -16.17 -29.51
C LYS A 655 7.48 -17.64 -29.11
N ASP A 656 7.89 -18.03 -27.89
CA ASP A 656 7.74 -19.42 -27.41
C ASP A 656 6.28 -19.84 -27.26
N ILE A 657 5.40 -18.95 -26.82
CA ILE A 657 3.95 -19.21 -26.73
C ILE A 657 3.36 -19.41 -28.14
N LEU A 658 3.76 -18.56 -29.10
CA LEU A 658 3.34 -18.69 -30.49
C LEU A 658 3.92 -19.95 -31.17
N SER A 659 5.12 -20.39 -30.77
CA SER A 659 5.70 -21.64 -31.26
C SER A 659 4.85 -22.87 -30.88
N ARG A 660 4.14 -22.82 -29.75
CA ARG A 660 3.22 -23.88 -29.35
C ARG A 660 1.91 -23.88 -30.14
N LEU A 661 1.45 -22.70 -30.59
CA LEU A 661 0.36 -22.61 -31.57
C LEU A 661 0.76 -23.17 -32.94
N LYS A 662 2.00 -22.94 -33.37
CA LYS A 662 2.55 -23.55 -34.59
C LYS A 662 2.56 -25.08 -34.48
N LYS A 663 3.02 -25.64 -33.34
CA LYS A 663 2.93 -27.08 -33.07
C LYS A 663 1.50 -27.62 -33.08
N MET A 664 0.54 -26.84 -32.56
CA MET A 664 -0.88 -27.22 -32.61
C MET A 664 -1.40 -27.36 -34.06
N ALA A 665 -0.84 -26.59 -35.01
CA ALA A 665 -1.21 -26.66 -36.41
C ALA A 665 -0.57 -27.85 -37.17
N GLU A 666 0.29 -28.66 -36.54
CA GLU A 666 0.78 -29.91 -37.13
C GLU A 666 -0.36 -30.94 -37.27
N ASP A 667 -1.39 -30.84 -36.41
CA ASP A 667 -2.61 -31.63 -36.52
C ASP A 667 -3.56 -31.00 -37.57
N PRO A 668 -3.90 -31.73 -38.65
CA PRO A 668 -4.76 -31.24 -39.73
C PRO A 668 -6.11 -30.70 -39.28
N GLU A 669 -6.69 -31.24 -38.21
CA GLU A 669 -8.01 -30.79 -37.72
C GLU A 669 -7.93 -29.45 -36.98
N ARG A 670 -6.76 -29.09 -36.46
CA ARG A 670 -6.55 -27.91 -35.59
C ARG A 670 -5.95 -26.70 -36.33
N ILE A 671 -5.61 -26.85 -37.61
CA ILE A 671 -5.02 -25.79 -38.46
C ILE A 671 -5.89 -24.53 -38.47
N ASP A 672 -7.18 -24.66 -38.72
CA ASP A 672 -8.09 -23.51 -38.82
C ASP A 672 -8.27 -22.81 -37.47
N LEU A 673 -8.24 -23.56 -36.37
CA LEU A 673 -8.26 -23.00 -35.01
C LEU A 673 -6.96 -22.23 -34.71
N ALA A 674 -5.80 -22.79 -35.07
CA ALA A 674 -4.50 -22.12 -34.92
C ALA A 674 -4.43 -20.82 -35.74
N CYS A 675 -4.84 -20.86 -37.02
CA CYS A 675 -4.93 -19.68 -37.87
C CYS A 675 -5.93 -18.65 -37.33
N SER A 676 -7.05 -19.09 -36.74
CA SER A 676 -8.03 -18.19 -36.09
C SER A 676 -7.45 -17.52 -34.84
N CYS A 677 -6.67 -18.24 -34.02
CA CYS A 677 -5.96 -17.66 -32.87
C CYS A 677 -4.98 -16.58 -33.32
N LEU A 678 -4.13 -16.89 -34.30
CA LEU A 678 -3.18 -15.93 -34.88
C LEU A 678 -3.90 -14.73 -35.48
N HIS A 679 -5.02 -14.95 -36.16
CA HIS A 679 -5.81 -13.87 -36.74
C HIS A 679 -6.34 -12.91 -35.67
N TYR A 680 -6.88 -13.46 -34.58
CA TYR A 680 -7.41 -12.69 -33.47
C TYR A 680 -6.31 -11.88 -32.75
N LEU A 681 -5.15 -12.51 -32.51
CA LEU A 681 -3.99 -11.83 -31.91
C LEU A 681 -3.52 -10.66 -32.78
N TYR A 682 -3.45 -10.84 -34.10
CA TYR A 682 -3.10 -9.75 -35.02
C TYR A 682 -4.08 -8.57 -34.94
N MET A 683 -5.39 -8.85 -34.89
CA MET A 683 -6.41 -7.79 -34.83
C MET A 683 -6.39 -7.01 -33.51
N PHE A 684 -6.38 -7.71 -32.37
CA PHE A 684 -6.68 -7.13 -31.05
C PHE A 684 -5.46 -6.95 -30.13
N ARG A 685 -4.25 -7.37 -30.55
CA ARG A 685 -2.99 -7.19 -29.79
C ARG A 685 -1.89 -6.57 -30.67
N PRO A 686 -1.89 -5.22 -30.85
CA PRO A 686 -0.91 -4.52 -31.68
C PRO A 686 0.58 -4.85 -31.41
N PRO A 687 1.04 -5.04 -30.16
CA PRO A 687 2.46 -5.33 -29.88
C PRO A 687 2.98 -6.64 -30.49
N VAL A 688 2.10 -7.63 -30.66
CA VAL A 688 2.48 -9.00 -31.08
C VAL A 688 2.35 -9.19 -32.59
N ARG A 689 1.84 -8.19 -33.34
CA ARG A 689 1.57 -8.30 -34.78
C ARG A 689 2.75 -8.78 -35.61
N LYS A 690 3.95 -8.24 -35.35
CA LYS A 690 5.17 -8.64 -36.08
C LYS A 690 5.48 -10.12 -35.85
N LEU A 691 5.46 -10.55 -34.58
CA LEU A 691 5.70 -11.95 -34.19
C LEU A 691 4.65 -12.90 -34.78
N VAL A 692 3.37 -12.51 -34.80
CA VAL A 692 2.29 -13.30 -35.41
C VAL A 692 2.52 -13.49 -36.90
N VAL A 693 2.88 -12.42 -37.63
CA VAL A 693 3.14 -12.48 -39.07
C VAL A 693 4.36 -13.35 -39.38
N ASP A 694 5.42 -13.26 -38.57
CA ASP A 694 6.60 -14.10 -38.73
C ASP A 694 6.26 -15.59 -38.51
N VAL A 695 5.52 -15.92 -37.44
CA VAL A 695 5.09 -17.31 -37.18
C VAL A 695 4.12 -17.82 -38.26
N LEU A 696 3.26 -16.96 -38.79
CA LEU A 696 2.36 -17.31 -39.89
C LEU A 696 3.14 -17.56 -41.20
N ALA A 697 4.22 -16.81 -41.44
CA ALA A 697 5.12 -17.06 -42.56
C ALA A 697 5.89 -18.38 -42.38
N GLU A 698 6.39 -18.67 -41.17
CA GLU A 698 7.00 -19.97 -40.85
C GLU A 698 5.99 -21.13 -41.05
N MET A 699 4.74 -20.97 -40.62
CA MET A 699 3.66 -21.96 -40.85
C MET A 699 3.35 -22.17 -42.33
N TRP A 700 3.40 -21.11 -43.13
CA TRP A 700 3.17 -21.19 -44.58
C TRP A 700 4.30 -21.98 -45.29
N THR A 701 5.55 -21.76 -44.90
CA THR A 701 6.71 -22.45 -45.50
C THR A 701 6.83 -23.91 -45.04
N GLU A 702 6.54 -24.21 -43.77
CA GLU A 702 6.79 -25.54 -43.20
C GLU A 702 5.60 -26.50 -43.29
N ASN A 703 4.36 -26.00 -43.40
CA ASN A 703 3.15 -26.84 -43.39
C ASN A 703 2.31 -26.65 -44.66
N GLU A 704 2.47 -27.58 -45.61
CA GLU A 704 1.72 -27.62 -46.89
C GLU A 704 0.19 -27.58 -46.71
N ARG A 705 -0.33 -28.17 -45.62
CA ARG A 705 -1.79 -28.22 -45.36
C ARG A 705 -2.33 -26.93 -44.75
N ALA A 706 -1.49 -26.14 -44.09
CA ALA A 706 -1.85 -24.84 -43.53
C ALA A 706 -1.87 -23.71 -44.57
N LYS A 707 -1.31 -23.97 -45.76
CA LYS A 707 -1.19 -22.98 -46.84
C LYS A 707 -2.52 -22.29 -47.19
N PRO A 708 -3.65 -22.97 -47.47
CA PRO A 708 -4.89 -22.30 -47.88
C PRO A 708 -5.42 -21.28 -46.86
N SER A 709 -5.30 -21.58 -45.56
CA SER A 709 -5.75 -20.71 -44.46
C SER A 709 -4.72 -19.61 -44.16
N ALA A 710 -3.42 -19.91 -44.21
CA ALA A 710 -2.35 -18.93 -44.03
C ALA A 710 -2.26 -17.92 -45.19
N ARG A 711 -2.48 -18.34 -46.45
CA ARG A 711 -2.47 -17.45 -47.64
C ARG A 711 -3.48 -16.32 -47.49
N LYS A 712 -4.71 -16.65 -47.07
CA LYS A 712 -5.80 -15.66 -46.89
C LYS A 712 -5.39 -14.53 -45.95
N LEU A 713 -4.59 -14.84 -44.94
CA LEU A 713 -4.10 -13.90 -43.94
C LEU A 713 -2.84 -13.16 -44.42
N LEU A 714 -1.88 -13.87 -45.03
CA LEU A 714 -0.62 -13.29 -45.52
C LEU A 714 -0.80 -12.32 -46.69
N VAL A 715 -1.76 -12.56 -47.60
CA VAL A 715 -2.09 -11.62 -48.70
C VAL A 715 -2.40 -10.22 -48.16
N ARG A 716 -3.05 -10.14 -47.00
CA ARG A 716 -3.48 -8.88 -46.40
C ARG A 716 -2.41 -8.24 -45.51
N TRP A 717 -1.54 -9.04 -44.89
CA TRP A 717 -0.67 -8.57 -43.80
C TRP A 717 0.82 -8.56 -44.14
N ARG A 718 1.26 -9.38 -45.11
CA ARG A 718 2.64 -9.36 -45.64
C ARG A 718 2.70 -10.02 -47.03
N PRO A 719 2.25 -9.33 -48.09
CA PRO A 719 2.20 -9.89 -49.44
C PRO A 719 3.58 -10.22 -50.04
N GLU A 720 4.66 -9.63 -49.52
CA GLU A 720 6.04 -9.84 -49.97
C GLU A 720 6.53 -11.29 -49.82
N VAL A 721 6.06 -12.01 -48.80
CA VAL A 721 6.45 -13.43 -48.55
C VAL A 721 5.85 -14.36 -49.62
N LEU A 722 4.68 -14.02 -50.15
CA LEU A 722 4.02 -14.80 -51.21
C LEU A 722 4.70 -14.61 -52.57
N GLN A 723 5.29 -13.43 -52.81
CA GLN A 723 6.01 -13.12 -54.04
C GLN A 723 7.37 -13.84 -54.13
N GLN A 724 8.03 -14.11 -53.00
CA GLN A 724 9.28 -14.88 -52.96
C GLN A 724 9.08 -16.34 -53.39
N GLU A 725 7.97 -16.99 -53.00
CA GLU A 725 7.63 -18.34 -53.45
C GLU A 725 7.13 -18.39 -54.90
N GLU A 726 6.34 -17.42 -55.37
CA GLU A 726 5.92 -17.35 -56.79
C GLU A 726 7.13 -17.12 -57.73
N GLY A 727 8.16 -16.40 -57.25
CA GLY A 727 9.47 -16.29 -57.92
C GLY A 727 10.26 -17.61 -57.92
N GLN A 728 10.16 -18.42 -56.87
CA GLN A 728 10.84 -19.71 -56.75
C GLN A 728 10.13 -20.84 -57.52
N GLN A 729 8.80 -20.83 -57.61
CA GLN A 729 8.02 -21.80 -58.41
C GLN A 729 8.09 -21.52 -59.92
N ARG A 730 8.21 -20.25 -60.35
CA ARG A 730 8.51 -19.90 -61.75
C ARG A 730 9.93 -20.29 -62.19
N GLY A 731 10.84 -20.59 -61.25
CA GLY A 731 12.19 -21.06 -61.54
C GLY A 731 12.33 -22.57 -61.79
N VAL A 732 11.29 -23.39 -61.50
CA VAL A 732 11.40 -24.87 -61.52
C VAL A 732 10.48 -25.54 -62.55
N SER A 733 9.79 -24.78 -63.40
CA SER A 733 8.89 -25.33 -64.42
C SER A 733 9.27 -24.91 -65.84
N LEU A 734 10.30 -25.55 -66.40
CA LEU A 734 10.45 -25.75 -67.85
C LEU A 734 11.26 -27.04 -68.09
N PRO A 735 10.63 -28.14 -68.55
CA PRO A 735 11.36 -29.32 -68.95
C PRO A 735 12.06 -29.09 -70.30
N THR A 736 13.32 -29.48 -70.31
CA THR A 736 14.20 -29.68 -71.45
C THR A 736 13.50 -30.35 -72.63
N LEU A 737 13.47 -29.68 -73.79
CA LEU A 737 13.35 -30.37 -75.08
C LEU A 737 14.40 -29.83 -76.06
N VAL A 738 15.38 -30.67 -76.31
CA VAL A 738 16.46 -30.52 -77.29
C VAL A 738 15.89 -30.70 -78.70
N LYS A 739 16.14 -29.74 -79.61
CA LYS A 739 16.37 -30.03 -81.04
C LYS A 739 17.00 -28.87 -81.81
N GLY A 740 18.20 -29.12 -82.35
CA GLY A 740 18.55 -28.86 -83.76
C GLY A 740 19.06 -27.48 -84.17
N GLU A 741 20.39 -27.34 -84.16
CA GLU A 741 21.28 -26.69 -85.16
C GLU A 741 20.70 -25.70 -86.19
N SER A 742 21.26 -24.48 -86.23
CA SER A 742 22.21 -24.00 -87.27
C SER A 742 22.26 -22.47 -87.37
N GLY A 743 23.47 -21.90 -87.54
CA GLY A 743 23.67 -20.66 -88.32
C GLY A 743 24.09 -19.36 -87.61
N ALA A 744 25.39 -19.23 -87.36
CA ALA A 744 26.28 -18.10 -87.72
C ALA A 744 26.07 -16.63 -87.25
N ALA A 745 27.22 -16.06 -86.81
CA ALA A 745 27.68 -14.66 -86.81
C ALA A 745 27.00 -13.68 -85.82
N GLY A 746 27.70 -12.83 -85.06
CA GLY A 746 29.10 -12.48 -84.92
C GLY A 746 29.28 -11.44 -83.78
N GLU A 747 30.51 -11.34 -83.26
CA GLU A 747 31.22 -10.19 -82.63
C GLU A 747 30.41 -9.00 -82.04
N GLY A 748 30.70 -8.44 -80.86
CA GLY A 748 31.81 -8.59 -79.93
C GLY A 748 31.66 -7.62 -78.72
N LEU A 749 32.57 -7.78 -77.76
CA LEU A 749 33.31 -6.77 -76.96
C LEU A 749 32.59 -5.46 -76.55
N MET A 750 32.72 -4.87 -75.35
CA MET A 750 33.35 -5.14 -74.06
C MET A 750 33.01 -3.90 -73.19
N ASN A 751 32.96 -4.10 -71.85
CA ASN A 751 33.43 -3.18 -70.78
C ASN A 751 32.99 -1.70 -70.77
N LYS A 752 32.25 -1.27 -69.74
CA LYS A 752 32.67 -0.90 -68.35
C LYS A 752 32.86 0.62 -68.19
N GLU A 753 32.26 1.11 -67.12
CA GLU A 753 32.68 2.12 -66.13
C GLU A 753 31.51 3.09 -65.85
N SER A 754 30.93 3.06 -64.64
CA SER A 754 31.42 3.73 -63.42
C SER A 754 31.58 5.24 -63.65
N ALA A 755 31.15 6.15 -62.80
CA ALA A 755 30.45 6.13 -61.53
C ALA A 755 30.10 7.61 -61.22
N ASN A 756 29.21 7.81 -60.25
CA ASN A 756 29.16 8.94 -59.34
C ASN A 756 29.00 10.39 -59.86
N GLY A 757 28.12 11.11 -59.15
CA GLY A 757 28.45 12.47 -58.74
C GLY A 757 27.32 13.47 -58.90
N ALA A 758 26.58 13.67 -57.82
CA ALA A 758 25.57 14.70 -57.67
C ALA A 758 26.16 16.12 -57.54
N LEU A 759 25.25 17.10 -57.68
CA LEU A 759 25.33 18.52 -57.28
C LEU A 759 26.27 19.38 -58.15
N GLU A 760 25.91 20.58 -58.61
CA GLU A 760 25.15 21.61 -57.92
C GLU A 760 24.56 22.65 -58.90
N VAL A 761 23.53 23.34 -58.42
CA VAL A 761 22.71 24.37 -59.07
C VAL A 761 23.40 25.73 -59.02
N LYS A 762 23.31 26.55 -60.09
CA LYS A 762 23.03 28.01 -60.03
C LYS A 762 22.91 28.66 -61.44
N PRO A 763 22.33 29.88 -61.56
CA PRO A 763 21.07 30.11 -62.27
C PRO A 763 21.25 31.10 -63.44
N VAL A 764 20.14 31.54 -64.06
CA VAL A 764 19.81 32.96 -64.37
C VAL A 764 18.66 33.00 -65.39
N SER A 765 17.46 33.39 -64.92
CA SER A 765 16.61 34.49 -65.42
C SER A 765 15.20 34.37 -64.85
#